data_AF-A0A498R7L5-F1
#
_entry.id   AF-A0A498R7L5-F1
#
_cell.length_a   1.000
_cell.length_b   1.000
_cell.length_c   1.000
_cell.angle_alpha   90.00
_cell.angle_beta   90.00
_cell.angle_gamma   90.00
#
_symmetry.space_group_name_H-M   'P 1'
#
loop_
_entity.id
_entity.type
_entity.pdbx_description
1 polymer ?
#
loop_
_entity_poly.entity_id
_entity_poly.type
_entity_poly.pdbx_seq_one_letter_code
_entity_poly.pdbx_strand_id
1 'polypeptide(L)'
;MDISATGSIKEAVANAGQAAGGVKTPAALGINNLANISQFVNAASSLGLSGAGKISSFMNGAAGVGALSGGKLTAETAASYIGGAVQSGLVESNLAKPEQAMALVNTGKVLGITSANISDKIPAILEKAEKMGIKAVEPQNDENNGSGLPASAGPAIAVHKLRFVPFDFSDILDVRIRQEINEHAALTVKGVLRATEDYTVQHTGAGTAAALYSVDENGQTECLFQGIILTVEQKQTTDLKYIEVQVVSPSYNLDVKKNSRSFQRMTATYDDVIQAVVRGEAEVNNREGKKQTGKLIVQYKETDWEFMRRMASHFNTGLVPVVTSDKVQIYFGVPIGQQAKTITTASYRVKKEIGKFRTAQANDAVHSQPSLSEADFICYQVDSIDRFTIGDCIQFLQHTLYVNSIEAALEQGVLTYHYLLVSKNGLFQKDRFNPLLAGVSVMAQVKVVTKDQIKAYLVEIDPAWDSGADWYFPYSTVFSSPTGSGFYAMPEPGDTVRIYFPTHKEEDAVAASSVNRDESLQSQQRTAGGIGDNPPPRTDPDRKSFSNKYGKEVLFTPEGIYITGQAGKIFIYLTDADGITIVSEKDIQIKSQESILIHADKDVVFQGGESVKINCGPALIQSEKSGLITIKGEEVKTN
;
A
#
# COMPACT_ATOMS: atom_id res chain seq x y z
N MET A 1 45.88 11.91 14.21
CA MET A 1 44.51 12.25 14.62
C MET A 1 43.63 11.11 14.15
N ASP A 2 43.31 10.21 15.06
CA ASP A 2 42.43 9.06 14.84
C ASP A 2 41.01 9.52 14.48
N ILE A 3 40.42 8.90 13.46
CA ILE A 3 38.97 8.84 13.28
C ILE A 3 38.63 7.39 12.94
N SER A 4 38.46 6.58 13.98
CA SER A 4 37.73 5.32 13.92
C SER A 4 36.23 5.61 13.94
N ALA A 5 35.53 5.36 12.84
CA ALA A 5 34.07 5.35 12.81
C ALA A 5 33.55 4.10 12.09
N THR A 6 33.88 2.93 12.65
CA THR A 6 33.14 1.69 12.41
C THR A 6 31.86 1.71 13.24
N GLY A 7 30.84 2.40 12.73
CA GLY A 7 29.46 2.35 13.21
C GLY A 7 28.65 1.39 12.35
N SER A 8 28.25 0.28 12.94
CA SER A 8 27.64 -0.88 12.30
C SER A 8 26.30 -0.57 11.61
N ILE A 9 26.21 -0.88 10.31
CA ILE A 9 24.96 -0.89 9.52
C ILE A 9 23.91 -1.87 10.12
N LYS A 10 24.27 -2.74 11.07
CA LYS A 10 23.31 -3.58 11.80
C LYS A 10 22.47 -2.81 12.82
N GLU A 11 22.89 -1.63 13.29
CA GLU A 11 22.06 -0.79 14.19
C GLU A 11 21.04 0.08 13.42
N ALA A 12 21.29 0.36 12.13
CA ALA A 12 20.32 1.05 11.27
C ALA A 12 19.12 0.15 10.91
N VAL A 13 19.30 -1.17 10.88
CA VAL A 13 18.23 -2.15 10.62
C VAL A 13 17.42 -2.45 11.89
N ALA A 14 18.02 -2.32 13.09
CA ALA A 14 17.32 -2.50 14.37
C ALA A 14 16.49 -1.26 14.76
N ASN A 15 16.97 -0.05 14.45
CA ASN A 15 16.24 1.20 14.75
C ASN A 15 15.14 1.55 13.72
N ALA A 16 15.11 0.90 12.55
CA ALA A 16 13.99 0.99 11.62
C ALA A 16 12.72 0.26 12.12
N GLY A 17 12.86 -0.66 13.08
CA GLY A 17 11.76 -1.42 13.69
C GLY A 17 11.02 -0.69 14.82
N GLN A 18 11.54 0.44 15.33
CA GLN A 18 10.93 1.20 16.45
C GLN A 18 10.47 2.62 16.08
N ALA A 19 10.67 3.05 14.84
CA ALA A 19 10.00 4.21 14.26
C ALA A 19 8.80 3.80 13.38
N ALA A 20 8.06 2.77 13.80
CA ALA A 20 6.70 2.56 13.36
C ALA A 20 5.82 3.64 14.02
N GLY A 21 5.93 4.88 13.52
CA GLY A 21 4.84 5.84 13.62
C GLY A 21 3.68 5.25 12.83
N GLY A 22 2.95 4.31 13.46
CA GLY A 22 1.73 3.75 12.94
C GLY A 22 0.80 4.89 12.57
N VAL A 23 -0.04 4.67 11.56
CA VAL A 23 -1.13 5.58 11.25
C VAL A 23 -1.88 5.80 12.56
N LYS A 24 -1.78 7.00 13.13
CA LYS A 24 -2.52 7.35 14.33
C LYS A 24 -3.98 7.27 13.92
N THR A 25 -4.66 6.21 14.37
CA THR A 25 -6.10 6.11 14.28
C THR A 25 -6.65 7.42 14.86
N PRO A 26 -7.66 8.05 14.23
CA PRO A 26 -8.27 9.25 14.80
C PRO A 26 -8.55 9.01 16.29
N ALA A 27 -8.26 10.00 17.14
CA ALA A 27 -8.68 9.90 18.53
C ALA A 27 -10.20 9.67 18.52
N ALA A 28 -10.69 8.60 19.14
CA ALA A 28 -12.12 8.34 19.16
C ALA A 28 -12.84 9.57 19.74
N LEU A 29 -13.97 9.98 19.15
CA LEU A 29 -14.79 11.05 19.71
C LEU A 29 -15.16 10.77 21.18
N GLY A 30 -15.20 9.49 21.59
CA GLY A 30 -15.43 9.09 22.97
C GLY A 30 -16.73 9.69 23.48
N ILE A 31 -16.66 10.41 24.60
CA ILE A 31 -17.80 11.13 25.20
C ILE A 31 -18.35 12.27 24.32
N ASN A 32 -17.66 12.68 23.26
CA ASN A 32 -18.16 13.66 22.30
C ASN A 32 -18.93 13.04 21.12
N ASN A 33 -19.03 11.71 21.03
CA ASN A 33 -19.81 11.07 19.97
C ASN A 33 -21.31 11.17 20.29
N LEU A 34 -21.99 12.14 19.68
CA LEU A 34 -23.40 12.41 19.97
C LEU A 34 -24.33 11.26 19.56
N ALA A 35 -23.99 10.50 18.52
CA ALA A 35 -24.75 9.31 18.14
C ALA A 35 -24.69 8.22 19.22
N ASN A 36 -23.50 7.97 19.79
CA ASN A 36 -23.34 7.02 20.89
C ASN A 36 -24.02 7.53 22.17
N ILE A 37 -23.95 8.84 22.47
CA ILE A 37 -24.68 9.41 23.61
C ILE A 37 -26.18 9.21 23.43
N SER A 38 -26.73 9.52 22.25
CA SER A 38 -28.15 9.33 21.94
C SER A 38 -28.57 7.86 22.09
N GLN A 39 -27.79 6.93 21.54
CA GLN A 39 -28.03 5.49 21.71
C GLN A 39 -27.98 5.05 23.18
N PHE A 40 -27.03 5.55 23.96
CA PHE A 40 -26.89 5.25 25.38
C PHE A 40 -28.10 5.75 26.18
N VAL A 41 -28.52 6.99 25.95
CA VAL A 41 -29.69 7.61 26.61
C VAL A 41 -30.98 6.87 26.24
N ASN A 42 -31.15 6.50 24.96
CA ASN A 42 -32.33 5.77 24.49
C ASN A 42 -32.39 4.34 25.02
N ALA A 43 -31.25 3.62 25.05
CA ALA A 43 -31.19 2.27 25.62
C ALA A 43 -31.43 2.26 27.13
N ALA A 44 -31.01 3.31 27.86
CA ALA A 44 -31.35 3.46 29.28
C ALA A 44 -32.85 3.73 29.47
N SER A 45 -33.42 4.63 28.67
CA SER A 45 -34.84 4.97 28.72
C SER A 45 -35.75 3.78 28.43
N SER A 46 -35.40 2.95 27.43
CA SER A 46 -36.17 1.76 27.06
C SER A 46 -36.21 0.68 28.16
N LEU A 47 -35.28 0.74 29.12
CA LEU A 47 -35.23 -0.11 30.31
C LEU A 47 -35.87 0.56 31.55
N GLY A 48 -36.48 1.74 31.40
CA GLY A 48 -37.06 2.51 32.52
C GLY A 48 -36.03 3.16 33.45
N LEU A 49 -34.76 3.26 33.02
CA LEU A 49 -33.67 3.82 33.81
C LEU A 49 -33.59 5.34 33.63
N SER A 50 -34.30 6.07 34.48
CA SER A 50 -34.22 7.53 34.51
C SER A 50 -33.18 8.05 35.52
N GLY A 51 -32.28 8.92 35.03
CA GLY A 51 -31.28 9.60 35.85
C GLY A 51 -30.01 8.80 36.14
N ALA A 52 -28.94 9.51 36.50
CA ALA A 52 -27.60 8.95 36.67
C ALA A 52 -27.53 7.80 37.69
N GLY A 53 -28.30 7.89 38.78
CA GLY A 53 -28.28 6.90 39.87
C GLY A 53 -28.78 5.52 39.42
N LYS A 54 -29.94 5.45 38.76
CA LYS A 54 -30.50 4.18 38.27
C LYS A 54 -29.62 3.54 37.20
N ILE A 55 -29.12 4.34 36.26
CA ILE A 55 -28.22 3.87 35.21
C ILE A 55 -26.91 3.36 35.82
N SER A 56 -26.36 4.06 36.81
CA SER A 56 -25.14 3.63 37.52
C SER A 56 -25.35 2.30 38.25
N SER A 57 -26.46 2.13 38.97
CA SER A 57 -26.81 0.86 39.63
C SER A 57 -26.92 -0.30 38.63
N PHE A 58 -27.54 -0.05 37.47
CA PHE A 58 -27.65 -1.06 36.41
C PHE A 58 -26.28 -1.43 35.84
N MET A 59 -25.45 -0.43 35.52
CA MET A 59 -24.10 -0.64 34.99
C MET A 59 -23.17 -1.31 36.00
N ASN A 60 -23.34 -1.07 37.31
CA ASN A 60 -22.64 -1.79 38.37
C ASN A 60 -23.05 -3.27 38.43
N GLY A 61 -24.35 -3.58 38.27
CA GLY A 61 -24.83 -4.96 38.15
C GLY A 61 -24.23 -5.68 36.94
N ALA A 62 -24.17 -4.99 35.79
CA ALA A 62 -23.50 -5.49 34.59
C ALA A 62 -21.99 -5.68 34.81
N ALA A 63 -21.32 -4.79 35.53
CA ALA A 63 -19.91 -4.91 35.89
C ALA A 63 -19.64 -6.16 36.76
N GLY A 64 -20.53 -6.43 37.73
CA GLY A 64 -20.40 -7.55 38.67
C GLY A 64 -20.42 -8.94 38.03
N VAL A 65 -21.06 -9.07 36.86
CA VAL A 65 -21.04 -10.32 36.06
C VAL A 65 -20.00 -10.30 34.93
N GLY A 66 -19.07 -9.33 34.97
CA GLY A 66 -18.01 -9.20 33.98
C GLY A 66 -18.46 -8.60 32.65
N ALA A 67 -19.68 -8.08 32.53
CA ALA A 67 -20.22 -7.60 31.25
C ALA A 67 -19.48 -6.35 30.74
N LEU A 68 -18.82 -5.58 31.61
CA LEU A 68 -17.95 -4.46 31.25
C LEU A 68 -16.50 -4.85 30.94
N SER A 69 -16.11 -6.11 31.15
CA SER A 69 -14.76 -6.60 30.81
C SER A 69 -14.58 -6.82 29.30
N GLY A 70 -13.32 -6.97 28.86
CA GLY A 70 -12.97 -7.16 27.45
C GLY A 70 -13.52 -8.49 26.90
N GLY A 71 -14.34 -8.44 25.85
CA GLY A 71 -14.99 -9.60 25.24
C GLY A 71 -16.32 -9.25 24.56
N LYS A 72 -16.82 -10.14 23.69
CA LYS A 72 -18.17 -10.02 23.11
C LYS A 72 -19.21 -10.29 24.19
N LEU A 73 -20.16 -9.37 24.38
CA LEU A 73 -21.34 -9.62 25.19
C LEU A 73 -22.22 -10.70 24.52
N THR A 74 -22.60 -11.72 25.29
CA THR A 74 -23.52 -12.77 24.86
C THR A 74 -24.93 -12.51 25.40
N ALA A 75 -25.94 -13.07 24.74
CA ALA A 75 -27.33 -13.01 25.22
C ALA A 75 -27.49 -13.62 26.62
N GLU A 76 -26.70 -14.64 26.96
CA GLU A 76 -26.68 -15.26 28.30
C GLU A 76 -26.13 -14.30 29.37
N THR A 77 -25.04 -13.59 29.06
CA THR A 77 -24.49 -12.56 29.97
C THR A 77 -25.52 -11.44 30.16
N ALA A 78 -26.19 -11.03 29.08
CA ALA A 78 -27.28 -10.06 29.11
C ALA A 78 -28.45 -10.47 30.00
N ALA A 79 -28.89 -11.72 29.87
CA ALA A 79 -29.95 -12.29 30.70
C ALA A 79 -29.59 -12.30 32.20
N SER A 80 -28.32 -12.51 32.54
CA SER A 80 -27.86 -12.55 33.93
C SER A 80 -28.00 -11.20 34.64
N TYR A 81 -27.42 -10.12 34.10
CA TYR A 81 -27.48 -8.81 34.79
C TYR A 81 -28.85 -8.12 34.65
N ILE A 82 -29.58 -8.34 33.56
CA ILE A 82 -30.96 -7.83 33.45
C ILE A 82 -31.89 -8.56 34.43
N GLY A 83 -31.71 -9.86 34.65
CA GLY A 83 -32.44 -10.64 35.64
C GLY A 83 -32.19 -10.14 37.07
N GLY A 84 -30.93 -9.82 37.40
CA GLY A 84 -30.59 -9.18 38.68
C GLY A 84 -31.21 -7.79 38.86
N ALA A 85 -31.29 -7.01 37.77
CA ALA A 85 -31.97 -5.70 37.79
C ALA A 85 -33.49 -5.83 38.02
N VAL A 86 -34.13 -6.87 37.48
CA VAL A 86 -35.55 -7.15 37.75
C VAL A 86 -35.77 -7.60 39.20
N GLN A 87 -34.93 -8.50 39.71
CA GLN A 87 -35.04 -8.99 41.10
C GLN A 87 -34.85 -7.88 42.15
N SER A 88 -34.01 -6.88 41.86
CA SER A 88 -33.79 -5.73 42.73
C SER A 88 -34.83 -4.62 42.58
N GLY A 89 -35.81 -4.78 41.67
CA GLY A 89 -36.82 -3.76 41.36
C GLY A 89 -36.26 -2.54 40.60
N LEU A 90 -35.05 -2.64 40.03
CA LEU A 90 -34.41 -1.57 39.28
C LEU A 90 -34.99 -1.42 37.86
N VAL A 91 -35.40 -2.54 37.25
CA VAL A 91 -36.03 -2.61 35.93
C VAL A 91 -37.33 -3.41 36.06
N GLU A 92 -38.43 -2.92 35.47
CA GLU A 92 -39.70 -3.64 35.47
C GLU A 92 -39.64 -4.86 34.51
N SER A 93 -40.32 -5.95 34.86
CA SER A 93 -40.23 -7.22 34.12
C SER A 93 -40.70 -7.12 32.66
N ASN A 94 -41.67 -6.26 32.37
CA ASN A 94 -42.18 -5.94 31.03
C ASN A 94 -41.18 -5.11 30.18
N LEU A 95 -40.23 -4.42 30.81
CA LEU A 95 -39.19 -3.62 30.13
C LEU A 95 -37.86 -4.36 29.98
N ALA A 96 -37.72 -5.54 30.59
CA ALA A 96 -36.48 -6.32 30.61
C ALA A 96 -36.16 -6.96 29.25
N LYS A 97 -35.70 -6.16 28.29
CA LYS A 97 -35.28 -6.59 26.94
C LYS A 97 -33.75 -6.82 26.88
N PRO A 98 -33.27 -8.07 26.71
CA PRO A 98 -31.83 -8.36 26.67
C PRO A 98 -31.05 -7.59 25.59
N GLU A 99 -31.67 -7.31 24.45
CA GLU A 99 -31.06 -6.54 23.37
C GLU A 99 -30.77 -5.08 23.77
N GLN A 100 -31.72 -4.44 24.47
CA GLN A 100 -31.55 -3.06 24.95
C GLN A 100 -30.53 -2.96 26.09
N ALA A 101 -30.52 -3.97 26.97
CA ALA A 101 -29.49 -4.15 27.98
C ALA A 101 -28.08 -4.28 27.36
N MET A 102 -27.93 -5.12 26.32
CA MET A 102 -26.67 -5.21 25.58
C MET A 102 -26.30 -3.90 24.90
N ALA A 103 -27.25 -3.21 24.27
CA ALA A 103 -27.02 -1.93 23.63
C ALA A 103 -26.50 -0.89 24.63
N LEU A 104 -27.16 -0.75 25.79
CA LEU A 104 -26.73 0.16 26.86
C LEU A 104 -25.30 -0.11 27.32
N VAL A 105 -24.97 -1.38 27.60
CA VAL A 105 -23.63 -1.78 28.06
C VAL A 105 -22.58 -1.57 26.97
N ASN A 106 -22.86 -1.99 25.72
CA ASN A 106 -21.93 -1.84 24.59
C ASN A 106 -21.65 -0.37 24.30
N THR A 107 -22.68 0.46 24.19
CA THR A 107 -22.51 1.89 23.92
C THR A 107 -21.83 2.58 25.11
N GLY A 108 -22.10 2.15 26.34
CA GLY A 108 -21.37 2.58 27.53
C GLY A 108 -19.86 2.31 27.43
N LYS A 109 -19.46 1.10 27.00
CA LYS A 109 -18.04 0.76 26.76
C LYS A 109 -17.41 1.69 25.71
N VAL A 110 -18.12 1.95 24.61
CA VAL A 110 -17.65 2.83 23.52
C VAL A 110 -17.47 4.27 24.01
N LEU A 111 -18.34 4.74 24.92
CA LEU A 111 -18.21 6.04 25.58
C LEU A 111 -17.14 6.07 26.69
N GLY A 112 -16.44 4.95 26.92
CA GLY A 112 -15.35 4.83 27.89
C GLY A 112 -15.80 4.55 29.32
N ILE A 113 -17.01 4.02 29.52
CA ILE A 113 -17.45 3.52 30.83
C ILE A 113 -16.71 2.22 31.14
N THR A 114 -16.10 2.18 32.31
CA THR A 114 -15.42 1.03 32.90
C THR A 114 -15.94 0.82 34.32
N SER A 115 -15.72 -0.36 34.90
CA SER A 115 -16.12 -0.62 36.30
C SER A 115 -15.52 0.37 37.31
N ALA A 116 -14.41 1.03 36.99
CA ALA A 116 -13.73 1.98 37.87
C ALA A 116 -14.27 3.42 37.80
N ASN A 117 -15.05 3.79 36.78
CA ASN A 117 -15.43 5.19 36.52
C ASN A 117 -16.95 5.42 36.33
N ILE A 118 -17.79 4.43 36.63
CA ILE A 118 -19.24 4.48 36.46
C ILE A 118 -19.85 5.73 37.13
N SER A 119 -19.46 6.01 38.38
CA SER A 119 -19.99 7.11 39.19
C SER A 119 -19.76 8.50 38.58
N ASP A 120 -18.67 8.66 37.83
CA ASP A 120 -18.23 9.96 37.32
C ASP A 120 -18.61 10.10 35.84
N LYS A 121 -18.51 9.00 35.08
CA LYS A 121 -18.68 9.00 33.63
C LYS A 121 -20.15 9.12 33.22
N ILE A 122 -21.06 8.46 33.94
CA ILE A 122 -22.50 8.50 33.60
C ILE A 122 -23.07 9.92 33.79
N PRO A 123 -22.87 10.62 34.93
CA PRO A 123 -23.32 12.01 35.06
C PRO A 123 -22.78 12.91 33.95
N ALA A 124 -21.49 12.79 33.60
CA ALA A 124 -20.88 13.58 32.54
C ALA A 124 -21.50 13.31 31.15
N ILE A 125 -21.85 12.06 30.84
CA ILE A 125 -22.55 11.70 29.59
C ILE A 125 -23.94 12.35 29.55
N LEU A 126 -24.68 12.27 30.66
CA LEU A 126 -26.04 12.84 30.74
C LEU A 126 -26.03 14.37 30.69
N GLU A 127 -25.09 15.03 31.37
CA GLU A 127 -24.90 16.48 31.30
C GLU A 127 -24.57 16.92 29.87
N LYS A 128 -23.71 16.16 29.16
CA LYS A 128 -23.40 16.42 27.75
C LYS A 128 -24.62 16.21 26.85
N ALA A 129 -25.42 15.17 27.10
CA ALA A 129 -26.66 14.92 26.38
C ALA A 129 -27.62 16.11 26.50
N GLU A 130 -27.84 16.59 27.73
CA GLU A 130 -28.70 17.74 28.02
C GLU A 130 -28.20 19.01 27.32
N LYS A 131 -26.91 19.34 27.46
CA LYS A 131 -26.28 20.49 26.78
C LYS A 131 -26.42 20.46 25.26
N MET A 132 -26.40 19.26 24.67
CA MET A 132 -26.51 19.08 23.22
C MET A 132 -27.95 18.96 22.72
N GLY A 133 -28.95 18.94 23.62
CA GLY A 133 -30.36 18.80 23.29
C GLY A 133 -30.81 17.37 23.01
N ILE A 134 -30.03 16.37 23.42
CA ILE A 134 -30.39 14.95 23.30
C ILE A 134 -31.34 14.60 24.45
N LYS A 135 -32.53 14.12 24.11
CA LYS A 135 -33.57 13.70 25.07
C LYS A 135 -33.80 12.20 25.00
N ALA A 136 -34.21 11.62 26.12
CA ALA A 136 -34.66 10.24 26.18
C ALA A 136 -36.00 10.08 25.47
N VAL A 137 -36.09 9.11 24.55
CA VAL A 137 -37.38 8.71 23.98
C VAL A 137 -38.14 7.91 25.04
N GLU A 138 -39.34 8.36 25.41
CA GLU A 138 -40.21 7.62 26.34
C GLU A 138 -40.65 6.30 25.70
N PRO A 139 -40.72 5.18 26.46
CA PRO A 139 -41.16 3.90 25.92
C PRO A 139 -42.62 4.00 25.45
N GLN A 140 -42.84 3.96 24.14
CA GLN A 140 -44.18 3.84 23.58
C GLN A 140 -44.65 2.39 23.63
N ASN A 141 -45.92 2.19 23.99
CA ASN A 141 -46.61 0.91 23.84
C ASN A 141 -46.87 0.69 22.34
N ASP A 142 -46.15 -0.27 21.75
CA ASP A 142 -46.27 -0.63 20.34
C ASP A 142 -47.65 -1.25 20.02
N GLU A 143 -48.59 -0.42 19.60
CA GLU A 143 -49.67 -0.82 18.68
C GLU A 143 -49.71 0.15 17.49
N ASN A 144 -48.70 0.07 16.61
CA ASN A 144 -48.96 0.26 15.18
C ASN A 144 -47.84 -0.33 14.31
N ASN A 145 -48.17 -1.44 13.65
CA ASN A 145 -47.42 -1.97 12.53
C ASN A 145 -47.68 -1.06 11.32
N GLY A 146 -46.64 -0.38 10.81
CA GLY A 146 -46.77 0.48 9.63
C GLY A 146 -45.43 0.71 8.96
N SER A 147 -45.12 -0.14 7.97
CA SER A 147 -44.23 0.10 6.83
C SER A 147 -43.21 1.23 6.97
N GLY A 148 -41.97 0.88 7.31
CA GLY A 148 -40.82 1.77 7.16
C GLY A 148 -40.67 2.15 5.68
N LEU A 149 -41.13 3.36 5.34
CA LEU A 149 -40.78 4.01 4.08
C LEU A 149 -39.24 4.19 4.02
N PRO A 150 -38.62 3.99 2.85
CA PRO A 150 -37.19 4.22 2.69
C PRO A 150 -36.87 5.72 2.89
N ALA A 151 -35.89 6.00 3.74
CA ALA A 151 -35.35 7.34 3.95
C ALA A 151 -34.70 7.87 2.65
N SER A 152 -35.45 8.67 1.89
CA SER A 152 -34.90 9.45 0.76
C SER A 152 -35.44 10.88 0.67
N ALA A 153 -36.18 11.34 1.67
CA ALA A 153 -36.58 12.75 1.82
C ALA A 153 -36.36 13.15 3.27
N GLY A 154 -35.21 13.77 3.55
CA GLY A 154 -34.96 14.33 4.87
C GLY A 154 -35.54 15.75 4.92
N PRO A 155 -36.27 16.14 5.98
CA PRO A 155 -36.66 17.54 6.14
C PRO A 155 -35.41 18.43 6.16
N ALA A 156 -35.57 19.68 5.71
CA ALA A 156 -34.53 20.71 5.71
C ALA A 156 -33.84 20.79 7.09
N ILE A 157 -32.50 20.80 7.09
CA ILE A 157 -31.71 20.93 8.33
C ILE A 157 -31.43 22.40 8.56
N ALA A 158 -32.16 23.00 9.50
CA ALA A 158 -31.94 24.37 9.93
C ALA A 158 -30.70 24.48 10.83
N VAL A 159 -30.01 25.63 10.80
CA VAL A 159 -28.76 25.88 11.53
C VAL A 159 -28.86 25.59 13.04
N HIS A 160 -30.01 25.87 13.66
CA HIS A 160 -30.21 25.65 15.10
C HIS A 160 -30.25 24.16 15.49
N LYS A 161 -30.41 23.24 14.51
CA LYS A 161 -30.32 21.79 14.70
C LYS A 161 -28.90 21.27 14.58
N LEU A 162 -27.97 22.07 14.07
CA LEU A 162 -26.58 21.65 13.88
C LEU A 162 -25.80 21.68 15.19
N ARG A 163 -25.01 20.64 15.43
CA ARG A 163 -24.07 20.53 16.55
C ARG A 163 -22.72 20.11 15.99
N PHE A 164 -21.68 20.86 16.33
CA PHE A 164 -20.30 20.47 16.03
C PHE A 164 -19.61 20.03 17.31
N VAL A 165 -18.74 19.03 17.19
CA VAL A 165 -17.87 18.56 18.27
C VAL A 165 -16.44 18.47 17.71
N PRO A 166 -15.38 18.75 18.51
CA PRO A 166 -15.40 18.85 19.98
C PRO A 166 -15.79 20.23 20.53
N PHE A 167 -15.78 21.29 19.72
CA PHE A 167 -15.99 22.66 20.19
C PHE A 167 -17.47 22.98 20.45
N ASP A 168 -17.75 23.61 21.59
CA ASP A 168 -19.09 24.07 21.94
C ASP A 168 -19.37 25.47 21.37
N PHE A 169 -20.13 25.51 20.29
CA PHE A 169 -20.56 26.75 19.65
C PHE A 169 -21.81 27.33 20.33
N SER A 170 -21.81 28.63 20.60
CA SER A 170 -23.06 29.36 20.86
C SER A 170 -23.86 29.48 19.57
N ASP A 171 -23.18 29.80 18.47
CA ASP A 171 -23.76 30.05 17.15
C ASP A 171 -22.86 29.46 16.06
N ILE A 172 -23.45 28.68 15.16
CA ILE A 172 -22.80 28.24 13.93
C ILE A 172 -23.12 29.27 12.85
N LEU A 173 -22.09 29.84 12.22
CA LEU A 173 -22.19 30.92 11.25
C LEU A 173 -22.03 30.45 9.80
N ASP A 174 -21.17 29.46 9.57
CA ASP A 174 -20.95 28.88 8.24
C ASP A 174 -20.63 27.39 8.38
N VAL A 175 -21.14 26.60 7.43
CA VAL A 175 -20.85 25.17 7.29
C VAL A 175 -20.69 24.88 5.82
N ARG A 176 -19.59 24.24 5.45
CA ARG A 176 -19.35 23.75 4.09
C ARG A 176 -18.86 22.32 4.10
N ILE A 177 -19.52 21.44 3.34
CA ILE A 177 -19.10 20.05 3.15
C ILE A 177 -18.75 19.87 1.68
N ARG A 178 -17.63 19.22 1.37
CA ARG A 178 -17.23 18.88 0.01
C ARG A 178 -16.91 17.39 -0.09
N GLN A 179 -17.48 16.74 -1.09
CA GLN A 179 -17.23 15.34 -1.41
C GLN A 179 -17.10 15.18 -2.93
N GLU A 180 -15.98 14.61 -3.35
CA GLU A 180 -15.69 14.32 -4.75
C GLU A 180 -15.01 12.94 -4.85
N ILE A 181 -15.20 12.25 -5.98
CA ILE A 181 -14.47 11.02 -6.27
C ILE A 181 -12.97 11.34 -6.30
N ASN A 182 -12.13 10.47 -5.73
CA ASN A 182 -10.67 10.60 -5.68
C ASN A 182 -10.11 11.72 -4.80
N GLU A 183 -10.97 12.39 -4.03
CA GLU A 183 -10.59 13.40 -3.04
C GLU A 183 -11.00 12.96 -1.63
N HIS A 184 -10.29 13.48 -0.63
CA HIS A 184 -10.74 13.33 0.75
C HIS A 184 -11.94 14.25 0.99
N ALA A 185 -13.02 13.71 1.55
CA ALA A 185 -14.15 14.54 1.93
C ALA A 185 -13.72 15.55 3.01
N ALA A 186 -14.20 16.78 2.90
CA ALA A 186 -13.81 17.89 3.75
C ALA A 186 -15.03 18.61 4.33
N LEU A 187 -14.88 19.14 5.54
CA LEU A 187 -15.84 19.96 6.25
C LEU A 187 -15.13 21.23 6.74
N THR A 188 -15.76 22.38 6.55
CA THR A 188 -15.38 23.64 7.19
C THR A 188 -16.53 24.11 8.06
N VAL A 189 -16.27 24.41 9.33
CA VAL A 189 -17.25 24.99 10.25
C VAL A 189 -16.69 26.26 10.85
N LYS A 190 -17.51 27.30 10.85
CA LYS A 190 -17.21 28.57 11.48
C LYS A 190 -18.31 28.95 12.45
N GLY A 191 -17.93 29.49 13.60
CA GLY A 191 -18.91 29.95 14.57
C GLY A 191 -18.30 30.68 15.74
N VAL A 192 -19.16 31.00 16.71
CA VAL A 192 -18.82 31.67 17.96
C VAL A 192 -18.73 30.64 19.09
N LEU A 193 -17.64 30.61 19.84
CA LEU A 193 -17.48 29.72 20.99
C LEU A 193 -18.28 30.24 22.20
N ARG A 194 -18.87 29.33 22.96
CA ARG A 194 -19.46 29.65 24.27
C ARG A 194 -18.34 29.96 25.29
N ALA A 195 -18.53 31.02 26.08
CA ALA A 195 -17.48 31.82 26.74
C ALA A 195 -16.59 31.18 27.84
N THR A 196 -16.34 29.88 27.82
CA THR A 196 -15.57 29.17 28.87
C THR A 196 -14.33 28.41 28.37
N GLU A 197 -14.05 28.39 27.06
CA GLU A 197 -12.92 27.63 26.51
C GLU A 197 -11.77 28.56 26.08
N ASP A 198 -10.87 28.91 27.00
CA ASP A 198 -9.67 29.73 26.72
C ASP A 198 -8.56 28.96 25.95
N TYR A 199 -8.74 27.66 25.74
CA TYR A 199 -7.65 26.71 25.49
C TYR A 199 -7.75 25.92 24.18
N THR A 200 -8.70 26.24 23.30
CA THR A 200 -9.13 25.41 22.16
C THR A 200 -8.05 25.17 21.10
N VAL A 201 -7.34 26.21 20.65
CA VAL A 201 -6.28 26.03 19.63
C VAL A 201 -5.06 25.29 20.20
N GLN A 202 -4.60 25.67 21.39
CA GLN A 202 -3.39 25.09 21.99
C GLN A 202 -3.54 23.61 22.40
N HIS A 203 -4.76 23.16 22.67
CA HIS A 203 -5.05 21.78 23.09
C HIS A 203 -5.54 20.89 21.95
N THR A 204 -5.75 21.45 20.76
CA THR A 204 -6.11 20.64 19.58
C THR A 204 -4.84 20.02 19.00
N GLY A 205 -4.63 18.74 19.31
CA GLY A 205 -3.50 17.97 18.80
C GLY A 205 -3.75 17.34 17.43
N ALA A 206 -2.69 16.87 16.80
CA ALA A 206 -2.79 16.08 15.57
C ALA A 206 -3.65 14.82 15.78
N GLY A 207 -4.60 14.58 14.86
CA GLY A 207 -5.52 13.44 14.92
C GLY A 207 -6.73 13.65 15.84
N THR A 208 -6.97 14.87 16.33
CA THR A 208 -8.21 15.20 17.07
C THR A 208 -9.42 14.97 16.17
N ALA A 209 -10.35 14.12 16.60
CA ALA A 209 -11.57 13.88 15.85
C ALA A 209 -12.57 15.02 16.02
N ALA A 210 -13.34 15.27 14.96
CA ALA A 210 -14.44 16.20 14.93
C ALA A 210 -15.61 15.62 14.15
N ALA A 211 -16.82 16.07 14.48
CA ALA A 211 -18.02 15.67 13.76
C ALA A 211 -19.07 16.78 13.77
N LEU A 212 -19.86 16.79 12.71
CA LEU A 212 -21.06 17.59 12.55
C LEU A 212 -22.28 16.67 12.61
N TYR A 213 -23.21 16.99 13.50
CA TYR A 213 -24.47 16.30 13.70
C TYR A 213 -25.65 17.23 13.45
N SER A 214 -26.78 16.64 13.07
CA SER A 214 -28.10 17.26 13.20
C SER A 214 -28.82 16.63 14.38
N VAL A 215 -29.38 17.44 15.27
CA VAL A 215 -30.23 17.01 16.39
C VAL A 215 -31.62 17.62 16.20
N ASP A 216 -32.63 16.77 16.06
CA ASP A 216 -34.02 17.21 15.89
C ASP A 216 -34.69 17.57 17.24
N GLU A 217 -35.95 18.00 17.18
CA GLU A 217 -36.72 18.40 18.37
C GLU A 217 -37.01 17.24 19.33
N ASN A 218 -36.99 16.01 18.80
CA ASN A 218 -37.16 14.78 19.57
C ASN A 218 -35.82 14.29 20.17
N GLY A 219 -34.71 14.97 19.89
CA GLY A 219 -33.37 14.56 20.32
C GLY A 219 -32.76 13.44 19.49
N GLN A 220 -33.34 13.06 18.34
CA GLN A 220 -32.72 12.14 17.40
C GLN A 220 -31.51 12.80 16.75
N THR A 221 -30.42 12.04 16.70
CA THR A 221 -29.13 12.51 16.21
C THR A 221 -28.77 11.84 14.89
N GLU A 222 -28.49 12.63 13.86
CA GLU A 222 -27.98 12.19 12.56
C GLU A 222 -26.54 12.69 12.38
N CYS A 223 -25.59 11.80 12.07
CA CYS A 223 -24.23 12.19 11.74
C CYS A 223 -24.16 12.67 10.28
N LEU A 224 -23.77 13.92 10.07
CA LEU A 224 -23.64 14.50 8.73
C LEU A 224 -22.21 14.41 8.20
N PHE A 225 -21.23 14.52 9.10
CA PHE A 225 -19.82 14.41 8.76
C PHE A 225 -19.00 14.05 9.99
N GLN A 226 -17.99 13.20 9.84
CA GLN A 226 -17.04 12.85 10.86
C GLN A 226 -15.64 12.72 10.25
N GLY A 227 -14.64 13.24 10.96
CA GLY A 227 -13.26 13.26 10.47
C GLY A 227 -12.26 13.72 11.51
N ILE A 228 -11.10 14.15 11.03
CA ILE A 228 -9.99 14.67 11.84
C ILE A 228 -9.76 16.14 11.52
N ILE A 229 -9.48 16.92 12.56
CA ILE A 229 -9.15 18.34 12.43
C ILE A 229 -7.79 18.48 11.74
N LEU A 230 -7.76 19.25 10.65
CA LEU A 230 -6.53 19.65 9.95
C LEU A 230 -6.04 21.02 10.41
N THR A 231 -6.96 21.97 10.52
CA THR A 231 -6.64 23.35 10.91
C THR A 231 -7.70 23.88 11.86
N VAL A 232 -7.24 24.71 12.80
CA VAL A 232 -8.08 25.50 13.70
C VAL A 232 -7.54 26.91 13.69
N GLU A 233 -8.39 27.86 13.36
CA GLU A 233 -8.09 29.28 13.43
C GLU A 233 -9.02 29.94 14.44
N GLN A 234 -8.47 30.70 15.38
CA GLN A 234 -9.24 31.48 16.34
C GLN A 234 -9.03 32.97 16.12
N LYS A 235 -10.13 33.71 16.04
CA LYS A 235 -10.13 35.18 16.01
C LYS A 235 -10.87 35.71 17.23
N GLN A 236 -10.16 36.45 18.06
CA GLN A 236 -10.71 37.13 19.23
C GLN A 236 -11.14 38.56 18.87
N THR A 237 -12.37 38.94 19.24
CA THR A 237 -12.78 40.35 19.34
C THR A 237 -12.97 40.73 20.81
N THR A 238 -13.32 41.98 21.10
CA THR A 238 -13.53 42.47 22.47
C THR A 238 -14.57 41.63 23.24
N ASP A 239 -15.60 41.15 22.54
CA ASP A 239 -16.77 40.52 23.18
C ASP A 239 -16.94 39.04 22.82
N LEU A 240 -16.42 38.59 21.67
CA LEU A 240 -16.71 37.25 21.12
C LEU A 240 -15.44 36.53 20.64
N LYS A 241 -15.47 35.20 20.73
CA LYS A 241 -14.43 34.33 20.19
C LYS A 241 -14.97 33.60 18.97
N TYR A 242 -14.39 33.88 17.80
CA TYR A 242 -14.70 33.18 16.57
C TYR A 242 -13.69 32.05 16.36
N ILE A 243 -14.18 30.90 15.94
CA ILE A 243 -13.32 29.77 15.56
C ILE A 243 -13.76 29.27 14.18
N GLU A 244 -12.77 28.94 13.36
CA GLU A 244 -12.93 28.30 12.06
C GLU A 244 -12.12 27.01 12.07
N VAL A 245 -12.76 25.90 11.69
CA VAL A 245 -12.20 24.56 11.80
C VAL A 245 -12.33 23.86 10.46
N GLN A 246 -11.22 23.37 9.93
CA GLN A 246 -11.22 22.47 8.77
C GLN A 246 -11.01 21.05 9.24
N VAL A 247 -11.90 20.17 8.80
CA VAL A 247 -11.94 18.75 9.13
C VAL A 247 -11.88 17.97 7.83
N VAL A 248 -11.13 16.88 7.80
CA VAL A 248 -11.05 15.96 6.67
C VAL A 248 -11.48 14.57 7.10
N SER A 249 -12.10 13.80 6.20
CA SER A 249 -12.45 12.40 6.48
C SER A 249 -11.22 11.58 6.90
N PRO A 250 -11.38 10.50 7.67
CA PRO A 250 -10.26 9.68 8.13
C PRO A 250 -9.40 9.09 7.01
N SER A 251 -9.91 9.05 5.76
CA SER A 251 -9.15 8.65 4.58
C SER A 251 -7.83 9.41 4.37
N TYR A 252 -7.73 10.65 4.87
CA TYR A 252 -6.50 11.45 4.83
C TYR A 252 -5.31 10.75 5.48
N ASN A 253 -5.55 9.89 6.48
CA ASN A 253 -4.49 9.13 7.13
C ASN A 253 -3.71 8.20 6.19
N LEU A 254 -4.32 7.79 5.07
CA LEU A 254 -3.66 6.99 4.03
C LEU A 254 -2.83 7.85 3.07
N ASP A 255 -2.93 9.18 3.14
CA ASP A 255 -2.25 10.14 2.26
C ASP A 255 -1.10 10.91 2.96
N VAL A 256 -0.70 10.49 4.15
CA VAL A 256 0.34 11.18 4.93
C VAL A 256 1.75 10.65 4.62
N LYS A 257 1.94 9.33 4.59
CA LYS A 257 3.25 8.70 4.48
C LYS A 257 3.42 8.02 3.12
N LYS A 258 4.52 8.35 2.44
CA LYS A 258 4.95 7.65 1.23
C LYS A 258 5.57 6.31 1.57
N ASN A 259 5.20 5.29 0.81
CA ASN A 259 5.69 3.93 0.93
C ASN A 259 6.31 3.46 -0.39
N SER A 260 7.14 2.43 -0.32
CA SER A 260 7.61 1.70 -1.50
C SER A 260 7.54 0.21 -1.20
N ARG A 261 7.01 -0.60 -2.13
CA ARG A 261 6.91 -2.07 -2.05
C ARG A 261 6.49 -2.65 -3.40
N SER A 262 6.78 -3.93 -3.63
CA SER A 262 6.39 -4.65 -4.84
C SER A 262 5.39 -5.78 -4.55
N PHE A 263 4.56 -6.07 -5.55
CA PHE A 263 3.64 -7.20 -5.59
C PHE A 263 3.92 -7.99 -6.86
N GLN A 264 4.61 -9.12 -6.68
CA GLN A 264 5.15 -9.92 -7.78
C GLN A 264 4.33 -11.20 -8.07
N ARG A 265 3.13 -11.33 -7.48
CA ARG A 265 2.22 -12.46 -7.71
C ARG A 265 1.15 -12.06 -8.73
N MET A 266 1.28 -12.50 -9.96
CA MET A 266 0.33 -12.22 -11.05
C MET A 266 -1.07 -12.78 -10.76
N THR A 267 -1.13 -13.85 -9.95
CA THR A 267 -2.38 -14.49 -9.52
C THR A 267 -3.09 -13.77 -8.37
N ALA A 268 -2.44 -12.80 -7.71
CA ALA A 268 -3.04 -12.02 -6.64
C ALA A 268 -4.15 -11.11 -7.18
N THR A 269 -5.20 -10.96 -6.39
CA THR A 269 -6.31 -10.05 -6.70
C THR A 269 -6.02 -8.62 -6.27
N TYR A 270 -6.78 -7.66 -6.80
CA TYR A 270 -6.74 -6.29 -6.29
C TYR A 270 -7.11 -6.23 -4.80
N ASP A 271 -8.02 -7.08 -4.33
CA ASP A 271 -8.32 -7.20 -2.89
C ASP A 271 -7.08 -7.61 -2.09
N ASP A 272 -6.33 -8.62 -2.54
CA ASP A 272 -5.11 -9.07 -1.85
C ASP A 272 -4.07 -7.95 -1.75
N VAL A 273 -3.87 -7.19 -2.84
CA VAL A 273 -2.96 -6.05 -2.88
C VAL A 273 -3.43 -4.93 -1.94
N ILE A 274 -4.71 -4.55 -2.01
CA ILE A 274 -5.29 -3.49 -1.17
C ILE A 274 -5.18 -3.87 0.31
N GLN A 275 -5.51 -5.10 0.69
CA GLN A 275 -5.43 -5.57 2.08
C GLN A 275 -3.98 -5.55 2.60
N ALA A 276 -3.02 -5.94 1.76
CA ALA A 276 -1.60 -5.85 2.09
C ALA A 276 -1.10 -4.39 2.23
N VAL A 277 -1.72 -3.44 1.51
CA VAL A 277 -1.43 -2.00 1.63
C VAL A 277 -1.95 -1.44 2.95
N VAL A 278 -3.24 -1.64 3.24
CA VAL A 278 -3.91 -1.02 4.39
C VAL A 278 -3.63 -1.73 5.72
N ARG A 279 -3.12 -2.96 5.72
CA ARG A 279 -2.69 -3.72 6.92
C ARG A 279 -3.73 -3.75 8.07
N GLY A 280 -5.02 -3.76 7.73
CA GLY A 280 -6.11 -3.72 8.71
C GLY A 280 -6.37 -2.36 9.36
N GLU A 281 -5.67 -1.30 8.96
CA GLU A 281 -5.88 0.08 9.44
C GLU A 281 -7.05 0.78 8.74
N ALA A 282 -7.52 0.22 7.62
CA ALA A 282 -8.67 0.70 6.87
C ALA A 282 -9.59 -0.44 6.43
N GLU A 283 -10.87 -0.14 6.35
CA GLU A 283 -11.88 -1.01 5.73
C GLU A 283 -12.15 -0.51 4.31
N VAL A 284 -11.83 -1.36 3.34
CA VAL A 284 -12.00 -1.06 1.92
C VAL A 284 -13.08 -1.95 1.34
N ASN A 285 -14.15 -1.34 0.84
CA ASN A 285 -15.22 -2.05 0.15
C ASN A 285 -15.01 -1.96 -1.36
N ASN A 286 -14.49 -3.05 -1.95
CA ASN A 286 -14.21 -3.13 -3.38
C ASN A 286 -15.48 -3.40 -4.20
N ARG A 287 -15.78 -2.48 -5.12
CA ARG A 287 -16.95 -2.53 -6.03
C ARG A 287 -16.65 -3.13 -7.40
N GLU A 288 -15.38 -3.40 -7.72
CA GLU A 288 -14.92 -3.93 -9.01
C GLU A 288 -14.82 -5.47 -9.07
N GLY A 289 -15.09 -6.14 -7.94
CA GLY A 289 -15.04 -7.60 -7.80
C GLY A 289 -13.63 -8.17 -7.66
N LYS A 290 -13.54 -9.51 -7.62
CA LYS A 290 -12.29 -10.26 -7.40
C LYS A 290 -11.49 -10.45 -8.68
N LYS A 291 -10.97 -9.36 -9.24
CA LYS A 291 -10.12 -9.40 -10.44
C LYS A 291 -8.65 -9.60 -10.06
N GLN A 292 -7.93 -10.40 -10.85
CA GLN A 292 -6.49 -10.57 -10.70
C GLN A 292 -5.72 -9.37 -11.26
N THR A 293 -4.56 -9.08 -10.66
CA THR A 293 -3.65 -8.03 -11.15
C THR A 293 -3.03 -8.41 -12.48
N GLY A 294 -2.65 -9.69 -12.65
CA GLY A 294 -2.12 -10.24 -13.90
C GLY A 294 -0.73 -9.73 -14.29
N LYS A 295 -0.10 -8.88 -13.47
CA LYS A 295 1.19 -8.26 -13.76
C LYS A 295 1.93 -7.79 -12.50
N LEU A 296 3.19 -7.39 -12.64
CA LEU A 296 3.93 -6.71 -11.59
C LEU A 296 3.22 -5.42 -11.19
N ILE A 297 3.04 -5.20 -9.89
CA ILE A 297 2.57 -3.93 -9.35
C ILE A 297 3.63 -3.41 -8.37
N VAL A 298 3.98 -2.14 -8.48
CA VAL A 298 4.95 -1.50 -7.58
C VAL A 298 4.36 -0.21 -7.04
N GLN A 299 4.26 -0.10 -5.73
CA GLN A 299 4.08 1.18 -5.06
C GLN A 299 5.48 1.78 -4.92
N TYR A 300 5.74 2.96 -5.49
CA TYR A 300 7.08 3.57 -5.41
C TYR A 300 6.99 5.05 -5.04
N LYS A 301 7.36 5.38 -3.81
CA LYS A 301 7.26 6.73 -3.24
C LYS A 301 5.86 7.35 -3.40
N GLU A 302 4.83 6.52 -3.34
CA GLU A 302 3.42 6.92 -3.32
C GLU A 302 2.88 6.73 -1.90
N THR A 303 1.95 7.57 -1.48
CA THR A 303 1.13 7.27 -0.30
C THR A 303 0.23 6.07 -0.57
N ASP A 304 -0.37 5.50 0.47
CA ASP A 304 -1.31 4.39 0.30
C ASP A 304 -2.58 4.87 -0.44
N TRP A 305 -3.00 6.12 -0.23
CA TRP A 305 -4.09 6.77 -0.97
C TRP A 305 -3.76 6.98 -2.46
N GLU A 306 -2.60 7.57 -2.78
CA GLU A 306 -2.14 7.78 -4.16
C GLU A 306 -2.09 6.45 -4.94
N PHE A 307 -1.52 5.42 -4.30
CA PHE A 307 -1.42 4.08 -4.85
C PHE A 307 -2.79 3.45 -5.11
N MET A 308 -3.69 3.45 -4.12
CA MET A 308 -5.03 2.88 -4.30
C MET A 308 -5.85 3.63 -5.35
N ARG A 309 -5.71 4.97 -5.43
CA ARG A 309 -6.34 5.78 -6.47
C ARG A 309 -5.82 5.40 -7.86
N ARG A 310 -4.53 5.08 -7.99
CA ARG A 310 -3.96 4.55 -9.21
C ARG A 310 -4.48 3.15 -9.54
N MET A 311 -4.58 2.26 -8.55
CA MET A 311 -5.16 0.93 -8.75
C MET A 311 -6.63 1.00 -9.19
N ALA A 312 -7.43 1.90 -8.62
CA ALA A 312 -8.82 2.12 -9.01
C ALA A 312 -8.92 2.64 -10.47
N SER A 313 -7.96 3.46 -10.91
CA SER A 313 -7.93 3.97 -12.28
C SER A 313 -7.79 2.87 -13.34
N HIS A 314 -7.25 1.68 -13.01
CA HIS A 314 -7.22 0.53 -13.93
C HIS A 314 -8.62 0.04 -14.35
N PHE A 315 -9.67 0.47 -13.62
CA PHE A 315 -11.07 0.21 -13.93
C PHE A 315 -11.83 1.49 -14.35
N ASN A 316 -11.10 2.58 -14.64
CA ASN A 316 -11.63 3.93 -14.87
C ASN A 316 -12.60 4.40 -13.78
N THR A 317 -12.34 3.98 -12.54
CA THR A 317 -13.12 4.34 -11.35
C THR A 317 -12.22 5.02 -10.33
N GLY A 318 -12.79 5.40 -9.18
CA GLY A 318 -12.05 6.12 -8.15
C GLY A 318 -12.36 5.65 -6.73
N LEU A 319 -11.78 6.35 -5.78
CA LEU A 319 -12.02 6.14 -4.35
C LEU A 319 -13.12 7.08 -3.86
N VAL A 320 -13.99 6.58 -2.98
CA VAL A 320 -15.04 7.38 -2.33
C VAL A 320 -14.96 7.15 -0.82
N PRO A 321 -14.55 8.17 -0.02
CA PRO A 321 -14.55 8.07 1.44
C PRO A 321 -15.96 8.00 2.03
N VAL A 322 -16.12 7.23 3.11
CA VAL A 322 -17.34 7.29 3.94
C VAL A 322 -17.21 8.43 4.94
N VAL A 323 -18.13 9.39 4.88
CA VAL A 323 -18.05 10.64 5.69
C VAL A 323 -18.69 10.55 7.06
N THR A 324 -19.40 9.47 7.38
CA THR A 324 -20.09 9.27 8.66
C THR A 324 -19.37 8.27 9.58
N SER A 325 -18.16 7.85 9.19
CA SER A 325 -17.37 6.87 9.92
C SER A 325 -16.29 7.53 10.78
N ASP A 326 -16.05 6.94 11.95
CA ASP A 326 -14.94 7.29 12.83
C ASP A 326 -13.63 6.60 12.45
N LYS A 327 -13.70 5.60 11.56
CA LYS A 327 -12.58 4.83 11.03
C LYS A 327 -12.31 5.17 9.58
N VAL A 328 -11.15 4.72 9.09
CA VAL A 328 -10.81 4.81 7.68
C VAL A 328 -11.68 3.80 6.90
N GLN A 329 -12.78 4.29 6.34
CA GLN A 329 -13.68 3.52 5.48
C GLN A 329 -13.75 4.15 4.10
N ILE A 330 -13.46 3.36 3.07
CA ILE A 330 -13.44 3.82 1.68
C ILE A 330 -14.08 2.78 0.76
N TYR A 331 -14.75 3.26 -0.28
CA TYR A 331 -15.10 2.42 -1.43
C TYR A 331 -13.98 2.46 -2.45
N PHE A 332 -13.53 1.29 -2.89
CA PHE A 332 -12.70 1.14 -4.07
C PHE A 332 -13.63 0.90 -5.26
N GLY A 333 -13.83 1.95 -6.05
CA GLY A 333 -14.90 2.04 -7.04
C GLY A 333 -16.15 2.71 -6.49
N VAL A 334 -16.84 3.48 -7.34
CA VAL A 334 -18.03 4.25 -6.94
C VAL A 334 -19.16 3.31 -6.52
N PRO A 335 -19.79 3.51 -5.33
CA PRO A 335 -20.90 2.67 -4.89
C PRO A 335 -22.19 3.01 -5.64
N ILE A 336 -22.41 2.37 -6.79
CA ILE A 336 -23.56 2.63 -7.66
C ILE A 336 -24.87 2.15 -7.01
N GLY A 337 -25.78 3.08 -6.74
CA GLY A 337 -27.13 2.79 -6.26
C GLY A 337 -27.96 2.04 -7.31
N GLN A 338 -28.69 1.01 -6.89
CA GLN A 338 -29.53 0.20 -7.80
C GLN A 338 -30.94 0.75 -7.99
N GLN A 339 -31.47 1.44 -6.98
CA GLN A 339 -32.82 2.01 -7.00
C GLN A 339 -32.76 3.52 -7.24
N ALA A 340 -33.54 4.00 -8.20
CA ALA A 340 -33.63 5.41 -8.51
C ALA A 340 -34.42 6.16 -7.42
N LYS A 341 -33.80 7.19 -6.84
CA LYS A 341 -34.42 8.11 -5.89
C LYS A 341 -34.96 9.34 -6.65
N THR A 342 -35.97 9.99 -6.10
CA THR A 342 -36.46 11.28 -6.59
C THR A 342 -35.74 12.42 -5.90
N ILE A 343 -35.50 13.51 -6.61
CA ILE A 343 -34.89 14.73 -6.07
C ILE A 343 -35.88 15.90 -6.15
N THR A 344 -36.03 16.61 -5.04
CA THR A 344 -36.83 17.83 -4.96
C THR A 344 -35.92 19.03 -5.18
N THR A 345 -36.22 19.86 -6.18
CA THR A 345 -35.40 21.04 -6.50
C THR A 345 -36.25 22.18 -7.07
N ALA A 346 -35.82 23.42 -6.84
CA ALA A 346 -36.47 24.61 -7.37
C ALA A 346 -35.84 25.10 -8.69
N SER A 347 -34.55 24.83 -8.93
CA SER A 347 -33.85 25.22 -10.15
C SER A 347 -32.64 24.32 -10.41
N TYR A 348 -32.20 24.26 -11.67
CA TYR A 348 -31.04 23.48 -12.07
C TYR A 348 -30.29 24.16 -13.22
N ARG A 349 -29.02 23.78 -13.41
CA ARG A 349 -28.19 24.20 -14.55
C ARG A 349 -27.67 22.97 -15.29
N VAL A 350 -27.63 23.04 -16.61
CA VAL A 350 -27.04 21.99 -17.46
C VAL A 350 -25.76 22.52 -18.10
N LYS A 351 -24.69 21.73 -18.07
CA LYS A 351 -23.42 22.03 -18.71
C LYS A 351 -22.94 20.81 -19.51
N LYS A 352 -22.35 21.03 -20.69
CA LYS A 352 -21.65 19.98 -21.45
C LYS A 352 -20.16 20.29 -21.50
N GLU A 353 -19.34 19.40 -20.96
CA GLU A 353 -17.89 19.58 -20.83
C GLU A 353 -17.13 19.02 -22.05
N ILE A 354 -17.33 19.62 -23.22
CA ILE A 354 -16.78 19.14 -24.51
C ILE A 354 -15.25 19.00 -24.50
N GLY A 355 -14.55 19.92 -23.84
CA GLY A 355 -13.08 19.86 -23.74
C GLY A 355 -12.58 18.67 -22.91
N LYS A 356 -13.30 18.32 -21.82
CA LYS A 356 -12.97 17.15 -20.99
C LYS A 356 -13.19 15.86 -21.77
N PHE A 357 -14.28 15.76 -22.53
CA PHE A 357 -14.54 14.62 -23.41
C PHE A 357 -13.42 14.40 -24.43
N ARG A 358 -13.02 15.44 -25.18
CA ARG A 358 -11.97 15.33 -26.20
C ARG A 358 -10.65 14.86 -25.62
N THR A 359 -10.29 15.38 -24.43
CA THR A 359 -9.06 14.99 -23.73
C THR A 359 -9.12 13.53 -23.29
N ALA A 360 -10.25 13.12 -22.68
CA ALA A 360 -10.44 11.77 -22.17
C ALA A 360 -10.43 10.73 -23.29
N GLN A 361 -11.13 10.98 -24.39
CA GLN A 361 -11.16 10.09 -25.54
C GLN A 361 -9.78 9.90 -26.19
N ALA A 362 -8.96 10.96 -26.23
CA ALA A 362 -7.65 10.91 -26.85
C ALA A 362 -6.57 10.25 -25.98
N ASN A 363 -6.68 10.34 -24.64
CA ASN A 363 -5.56 9.99 -23.75
C ASN A 363 -5.91 9.09 -22.56
N ASP A 364 -7.14 9.17 -22.03
CA ASP A 364 -7.45 8.66 -20.68
C ASP A 364 -8.43 7.48 -20.66
N ALA A 365 -9.13 7.22 -21.77
CA ALA A 365 -10.20 6.22 -21.87
C ALA A 365 -9.71 4.87 -22.44
N VAL A 366 -8.43 4.52 -22.24
CA VAL A 366 -7.80 3.33 -22.85
C VAL A 366 -8.49 2.04 -22.42
N HIS A 367 -9.00 2.00 -21.18
CA HIS A 367 -9.66 0.84 -20.59
C HIS A 367 -11.19 0.97 -20.49
N SER A 368 -11.77 2.05 -21.01
CA SER A 368 -13.20 2.33 -20.84
C SER A 368 -14.05 1.43 -21.73
N GLN A 369 -14.86 0.59 -21.09
CA GLN A 369 -15.86 -0.25 -21.75
C GLN A 369 -17.23 -0.05 -21.06
N PRO A 370 -18.27 0.48 -21.74
CA PRO A 370 -18.26 0.96 -23.14
C PRO A 370 -17.40 2.21 -23.32
N SER A 371 -17.09 2.53 -24.59
CA SER A 371 -16.39 3.77 -24.92
C SER A 371 -17.20 5.00 -24.50
N LEU A 372 -16.49 6.03 -24.03
CA LEU A 372 -17.12 7.28 -23.64
C LEU A 372 -17.74 7.98 -24.85
N SER A 373 -18.92 8.57 -24.64
CA SER A 373 -19.61 9.42 -25.61
C SER A 373 -19.61 10.87 -25.13
N GLU A 374 -19.84 11.82 -26.05
CA GLU A 374 -20.03 13.22 -25.67
C GLU A 374 -21.18 13.45 -24.68
N ALA A 375 -22.18 12.57 -24.68
CA ALA A 375 -23.34 12.66 -23.79
C ALA A 375 -22.98 12.37 -22.33
N ASP A 376 -21.92 11.57 -22.09
CA ASP A 376 -21.44 11.24 -20.75
C ASP A 376 -20.78 12.42 -20.03
N PHE A 377 -20.49 13.50 -20.77
CA PHE A 377 -19.95 14.75 -20.27
C PHE A 377 -21.01 15.86 -20.15
N ILE A 378 -22.29 15.49 -20.19
CA ILE A 378 -23.40 16.37 -19.79
C ILE A 378 -23.57 16.24 -18.28
N CYS A 379 -23.50 17.37 -17.58
CA CYS A 379 -23.65 17.44 -16.13
C CYS A 379 -24.83 18.34 -15.78
N TYR A 380 -25.59 17.92 -14.76
CA TYR A 380 -26.70 18.68 -14.19
C TYR A 380 -26.29 19.14 -12.79
N GLN A 381 -26.25 20.45 -12.58
CA GLN A 381 -26.05 21.05 -11.27
C GLN A 381 -27.42 21.30 -10.66
N VAL A 382 -27.69 20.68 -9.52
CA VAL A 382 -29.02 20.67 -8.88
C VAL A 382 -28.88 21.04 -7.41
N ASP A 383 -29.65 22.03 -6.97
CA ASP A 383 -29.71 22.45 -5.58
C ASP A 383 -30.90 21.76 -4.90
N SER A 384 -30.68 21.16 -3.74
CA SER A 384 -31.71 20.43 -3.00
C SER A 384 -31.45 20.41 -1.50
N ILE A 385 -32.50 20.19 -0.73
CA ILE A 385 -32.43 19.88 0.71
C ILE A 385 -32.44 18.35 0.96
N ASP A 386 -32.71 17.57 -0.08
CA ASP A 386 -32.63 16.11 -0.02
C ASP A 386 -31.16 15.69 0.12
N ARG A 387 -30.92 14.63 0.89
CA ARG A 387 -29.58 14.14 1.24
C ARG A 387 -29.27 12.88 0.43
N PHE A 388 -28.25 12.97 -0.42
CA PHE A 388 -27.75 11.87 -1.24
C PHE A 388 -26.26 11.64 -0.99
N THR A 389 -25.76 10.49 -1.43
CA THR A 389 -24.33 10.13 -1.39
C THR A 389 -23.78 9.95 -2.80
N ILE A 390 -22.46 10.11 -2.98
CA ILE A 390 -21.80 9.84 -4.27
C ILE A 390 -22.16 8.42 -4.75
N GLY A 391 -22.57 8.30 -6.02
CA GLY A 391 -23.02 7.05 -6.63
C GLY A 391 -24.52 6.76 -6.49
N ASP A 392 -25.28 7.54 -5.71
CA ASP A 392 -26.74 7.41 -5.67
C ASP A 392 -27.35 7.59 -7.05
N CYS A 393 -28.32 6.74 -7.38
CA CYS A 393 -29.09 6.78 -8.62
C CYS A 393 -30.29 7.72 -8.45
N ILE A 394 -30.40 8.73 -9.31
CA ILE A 394 -31.40 9.79 -9.24
C ILE A 394 -32.22 9.82 -10.54
N GLN A 395 -33.54 9.78 -10.44
CA GLN A 395 -34.43 10.04 -11.56
C GLN A 395 -34.66 11.55 -11.68
N PHE A 396 -34.15 12.16 -12.75
CA PHE A 396 -34.22 13.61 -12.97
C PHE A 396 -34.48 13.95 -14.44
N LEU A 397 -35.52 14.75 -14.73
CA LEU A 397 -35.92 15.13 -16.09
C LEU A 397 -36.06 13.93 -17.06
N GLN A 398 -36.66 12.84 -16.60
CA GLN A 398 -36.77 11.57 -17.35
C GLN A 398 -35.45 10.84 -17.63
N HIS A 399 -34.32 11.37 -17.17
CA HIS A 399 -33.02 10.71 -17.19
C HIS A 399 -32.72 9.99 -15.87
N THR A 400 -32.01 8.86 -15.97
CA THR A 400 -31.41 8.18 -14.82
C THR A 400 -29.96 8.65 -14.70
N LEU A 401 -29.68 9.47 -13.69
CA LEU A 401 -28.37 10.09 -13.44
C LEU A 401 -27.80 9.62 -12.10
N TYR A 402 -26.52 9.91 -11.87
CA TYR A 402 -25.81 9.51 -10.66
C TYR A 402 -25.09 10.69 -10.03
N VAL A 403 -25.06 10.72 -8.70
CA VAL A 403 -24.34 11.76 -7.95
C VAL A 403 -22.82 11.59 -8.13
N ASN A 404 -22.17 12.57 -8.76
CA ASN A 404 -20.72 12.59 -8.95
C ASN A 404 -19.99 13.33 -7.84
N SER A 405 -20.52 14.47 -7.42
CA SER A 405 -19.95 15.31 -6.36
C SER A 405 -21.04 16.01 -5.56
N ILE A 406 -20.68 16.40 -4.34
CA ILE A 406 -21.56 17.03 -3.37
C ILE A 406 -20.83 18.22 -2.78
N GLU A 407 -21.41 19.41 -2.88
CA GLU A 407 -21.04 20.56 -2.07
C GLU A 407 -22.26 20.96 -1.24
N ALA A 408 -22.15 20.95 0.09
CA ALA A 408 -23.22 21.44 0.96
C ALA A 408 -22.78 22.75 1.60
N ALA A 409 -23.70 23.72 1.71
CA ALA A 409 -23.44 25.02 2.28
C ALA A 409 -24.62 25.49 3.15
N LEU A 410 -24.34 26.29 4.18
CA LEU A 410 -25.39 26.94 4.95
C LEU A 410 -25.90 28.17 4.19
N GLU A 411 -27.13 28.11 3.67
CA GLU A 411 -27.76 29.17 2.90
C GLU A 411 -29.07 29.59 3.58
N GLN A 412 -29.19 30.88 3.88
CA GLN A 412 -30.40 31.43 4.54
C GLN A 412 -30.79 30.67 5.84
N GLY A 413 -29.80 30.11 6.54
CA GLY A 413 -30.00 29.36 7.79
C GLY A 413 -30.43 27.90 7.61
N VAL A 414 -30.39 27.36 6.38
CA VAL A 414 -30.66 25.95 6.07
C VAL A 414 -29.44 25.35 5.35
N LEU A 415 -29.12 24.08 5.65
CA LEU A 415 -28.08 23.35 4.93
C LEU A 415 -28.62 22.90 3.56
N THR A 416 -28.14 23.54 2.49
CA THR A 416 -28.47 23.22 1.09
C THR A 416 -27.35 22.37 0.49
N TYR A 417 -27.73 21.39 -0.34
CA TYR A 417 -26.80 20.54 -1.08
C TYR A 417 -26.84 20.87 -2.58
N HIS A 418 -25.67 21.12 -3.14
CA HIS A 418 -25.40 21.34 -4.55
C HIS A 418 -24.79 20.07 -5.13
N TYR A 419 -25.57 19.36 -5.92
CA TYR A 419 -25.18 18.09 -6.55
C TYR A 419 -24.71 18.31 -7.98
N LEU A 420 -23.67 17.60 -8.38
CA LEU A 420 -23.36 17.37 -9.78
C LEU A 420 -23.86 15.98 -10.18
N LEU A 421 -24.89 15.91 -11.03
CA LEU A 421 -25.43 14.67 -11.55
C LEU A 421 -24.92 14.41 -12.98
N VAL A 422 -24.53 13.17 -13.25
CA VAL A 422 -23.96 12.74 -14.54
C VAL A 422 -24.56 11.40 -15.00
N SER A 423 -24.32 10.99 -16.25
CA SER A 423 -24.67 9.62 -16.68
C SER A 423 -23.83 8.59 -15.90
N LYS A 424 -24.20 7.31 -15.94
CA LYS A 424 -23.40 6.26 -15.30
C LYS A 424 -21.94 6.26 -15.75
N ASN A 425 -21.71 6.41 -17.06
CA ASN A 425 -20.35 6.47 -17.62
C ASN A 425 -19.67 7.82 -17.35
N GLY A 426 -20.44 8.87 -17.03
CA GLY A 426 -19.91 10.17 -16.62
C GLY A 426 -19.21 10.17 -15.26
N LEU A 427 -19.34 9.09 -14.48
CA LEU A 427 -18.55 8.86 -13.24
C LEU A 427 -17.08 8.48 -13.52
N PHE A 428 -16.74 8.32 -14.81
CA PHE A 428 -15.41 7.98 -15.31
C PHE A 428 -14.28 8.73 -14.60
N GLN A 429 -13.22 7.99 -14.28
CA GLN A 429 -11.96 8.51 -13.80
C GLN A 429 -10.84 8.15 -14.77
N LYS A 430 -9.98 9.12 -15.06
CA LYS A 430 -8.83 8.93 -15.95
C LYS A 430 -7.82 7.93 -15.41
N ASP A 431 -7.14 7.26 -16.33
CA ASP A 431 -5.98 6.42 -16.03
C ASP A 431 -4.90 7.24 -15.27
N ARG A 432 -4.24 6.58 -14.32
CA ARG A 432 -3.15 7.15 -13.54
C ARG A 432 -1.96 6.22 -13.59
N PHE A 433 -0.78 6.81 -13.57
CA PHE A 433 0.50 6.10 -13.52
C PHE A 433 1.39 6.78 -12.49
N ASN A 434 2.41 6.06 -12.03
CA ASN A 434 3.42 6.63 -11.13
C ASN A 434 4.56 7.23 -11.95
N PRO A 435 4.63 8.57 -12.13
CA PRO A 435 5.68 9.19 -12.93
C PRO A 435 7.07 9.07 -12.29
N LEU A 436 7.14 8.85 -10.97
CA LEU A 436 8.41 8.74 -10.24
C LEU A 436 9.11 7.40 -10.46
N LEU A 437 8.42 6.41 -11.04
CA LEU A 437 8.98 5.09 -11.32
C LEU A 437 9.85 5.10 -12.59
N ALA A 438 9.49 5.91 -13.58
CA ALA A 438 10.18 5.93 -14.87
C ALA A 438 11.65 6.37 -14.71
N GLY A 439 12.57 5.58 -15.25
CA GLY A 439 14.01 5.80 -15.17
C GLY A 439 14.67 5.35 -13.87
N VAL A 440 13.94 4.73 -12.94
CA VAL A 440 14.49 4.29 -11.65
C VAL A 440 15.14 2.91 -11.76
N SER A 441 16.23 2.70 -11.03
CA SER A 441 16.77 1.38 -10.72
C SER A 441 16.62 1.07 -9.24
N VAL A 442 16.05 -0.08 -8.93
CA VAL A 442 15.92 -0.62 -7.57
C VAL A 442 16.88 -1.79 -7.42
N MET A 443 17.68 -1.82 -6.35
CA MET A 443 18.55 -2.97 -6.10
C MET A 443 17.72 -4.20 -5.73
N ALA A 444 18.13 -5.35 -6.26
CA ALA A 444 17.49 -6.62 -5.99
C ALA A 444 18.50 -7.74 -5.84
N GLN A 445 18.13 -8.78 -5.11
CA GLN A 445 18.88 -10.02 -5.01
C GLN A 445 18.25 -11.08 -5.91
N VAL A 446 19.05 -11.74 -6.73
CA VAL A 446 18.62 -12.84 -7.59
C VAL A 446 18.22 -14.05 -6.74
N LYS A 447 17.02 -14.59 -6.97
CA LYS A 447 16.49 -15.77 -6.26
C LYS A 447 16.42 -17.00 -7.15
N VAL A 448 15.98 -16.82 -8.39
CA VAL A 448 15.84 -17.89 -9.38
C VAL A 448 16.33 -17.37 -10.72
N VAL A 449 17.03 -18.21 -11.46
CA VAL A 449 17.50 -17.93 -12.82
C VAL A 449 16.94 -19.01 -13.73
N THR A 450 16.20 -18.60 -14.76
CA THR A 450 15.61 -19.51 -15.76
C THR A 450 15.83 -18.91 -17.14
N LYS A 451 16.65 -19.58 -17.97
CA LYS A 451 17.05 -19.07 -19.29
C LYS A 451 17.60 -17.64 -19.18
N ASP A 452 17.01 -16.70 -19.92
CA ASP A 452 17.34 -15.27 -20.02
C ASP A 452 16.56 -14.39 -19.02
N GLN A 453 15.92 -14.99 -18.01
CA GLN A 453 15.09 -14.28 -17.04
C GLN A 453 15.46 -14.65 -15.60
N ILE A 454 15.10 -13.76 -14.67
CA ILE A 454 15.30 -13.97 -13.24
C ILE A 454 14.04 -13.68 -12.44
N LYS A 455 13.94 -14.30 -11.26
CA LYS A 455 13.10 -13.80 -10.17
C LYS A 455 13.99 -13.10 -9.15
N ALA A 456 13.56 -11.94 -8.67
CA ALA A 456 14.41 -11.10 -7.83
C ALA A 456 13.66 -10.53 -6.63
N TYR A 457 14.32 -10.56 -5.47
CA TYR A 457 13.88 -9.90 -4.25
C TYR A 457 14.33 -8.43 -4.29
N LEU A 458 13.41 -7.47 -4.41
CA LEU A 458 13.73 -6.04 -4.46
C LEU A 458 14.06 -5.51 -3.05
N VAL A 459 15.28 -5.81 -2.59
CA VAL A 459 15.80 -5.56 -1.23
C VAL A 459 15.64 -4.12 -0.72
N GLU A 460 15.59 -3.13 -1.61
CA GLU A 460 15.47 -1.71 -1.24
C GLU A 460 14.04 -1.29 -0.86
N ILE A 461 13.02 -1.97 -1.38
CA ILE A 461 11.62 -1.57 -1.18
C ILE A 461 10.80 -2.66 -0.49
N ASP A 462 11.24 -3.91 -0.50
CA ASP A 462 10.53 -5.01 0.12
C ASP A 462 11.20 -5.44 1.43
N PRO A 463 10.45 -5.56 2.55
CA PRO A 463 11.02 -5.94 3.84
C PRO A 463 11.49 -7.40 3.89
N ALA A 464 10.94 -8.26 3.03
CA ALA A 464 11.29 -9.67 2.94
C ALA A 464 11.00 -10.23 1.53
N TRP A 465 11.64 -11.35 1.20
CA TRP A 465 11.36 -12.08 -0.03
C TRP A 465 10.02 -12.81 0.05
N ASP A 466 9.17 -12.64 -0.98
CA ASP A 466 7.96 -13.41 -1.15
C ASP A 466 8.24 -14.72 -1.93
N SER A 467 8.20 -15.85 -1.23
CA SER A 467 8.40 -17.17 -1.87
C SER A 467 7.33 -17.53 -2.90
N GLY A 468 6.17 -16.87 -2.88
CA GLY A 468 5.10 -17.05 -3.86
C GLY A 468 5.25 -16.21 -5.12
N ALA A 469 6.27 -15.34 -5.22
CA ALA A 469 6.49 -14.49 -6.39
C ALA A 469 6.62 -15.31 -7.69
N ASP A 470 5.84 -14.94 -8.70
CA ASP A 470 5.80 -15.60 -10.01
C ASP A 470 6.18 -14.68 -11.18
N TRP A 471 6.44 -13.39 -10.91
CA TRP A 471 6.99 -12.45 -11.89
C TRP A 471 8.43 -12.76 -12.29
N TYR A 472 8.72 -12.69 -13.58
CA TYR A 472 10.06 -12.85 -14.16
C TYR A 472 10.51 -11.53 -14.79
N PHE A 473 11.70 -11.08 -14.39
CA PHE A 473 12.38 -9.94 -15.00
C PHE A 473 13.28 -10.44 -16.14
N PRO A 474 13.12 -9.96 -17.38
CA PRO A 474 14.09 -10.18 -18.45
C PRO A 474 15.45 -9.63 -18.05
N TYR A 475 16.53 -10.37 -18.32
CA TYR A 475 17.87 -9.92 -18.04
C TYR A 475 18.50 -9.23 -19.26
N SER A 476 18.88 -7.97 -19.09
CA SER A 476 19.54 -7.18 -20.12
C SER A 476 21.02 -7.58 -20.23
N THR A 477 21.38 -8.16 -21.37
CA THR A 477 22.77 -8.48 -21.72
C THR A 477 23.36 -7.45 -22.70
N VAL A 478 24.69 -7.32 -22.68
CA VAL A 478 25.48 -6.42 -23.55
C VAL A 478 25.25 -6.72 -25.04
N PHE A 479 25.04 -8.00 -25.40
CA PHE A 479 24.83 -8.42 -26.78
C PHE A 479 24.03 -9.72 -26.84
N SER A 480 23.00 -9.76 -27.68
CA SER A 480 22.22 -10.96 -27.98
C SER A 480 21.65 -10.89 -29.39
N SER A 481 21.68 -12.02 -30.12
CA SER A 481 21.18 -12.16 -31.49
C SER A 481 20.15 -13.30 -31.56
N PRO A 482 19.13 -13.20 -32.44
CA PRO A 482 18.19 -14.31 -32.70
C PRO A 482 18.86 -15.62 -33.15
N THR A 483 20.09 -15.56 -33.65
CA THR A 483 20.88 -16.72 -34.06
C THR A 483 21.56 -17.48 -32.91
N GLY A 484 21.35 -17.04 -31.66
CA GLY A 484 21.97 -17.64 -30.46
C GLY A 484 23.40 -17.15 -30.18
N SER A 485 23.94 -16.26 -31.01
CA SER A 485 25.18 -15.54 -30.73
C SER A 485 24.94 -14.43 -29.71
N GLY A 486 25.78 -14.29 -28.69
CA GLY A 486 25.52 -13.32 -27.62
C GLY A 486 26.50 -13.42 -26.46
N PHE A 487 26.51 -12.40 -25.61
CA PHE A 487 27.17 -12.42 -24.31
C PHE A 487 26.23 -13.03 -23.27
N TYR A 488 26.09 -14.35 -23.27
CA TYR A 488 25.21 -15.05 -22.33
C TYR A 488 25.91 -15.29 -21.00
N ALA A 489 25.86 -14.29 -20.13
CA ALA A 489 26.42 -14.32 -18.78
C ALA A 489 25.33 -13.96 -17.76
N MET A 490 24.51 -14.96 -17.41
CA MET A 490 23.46 -14.78 -16.40
C MET A 490 24.07 -14.62 -15.00
N PRO A 491 23.48 -13.79 -14.12
CA PRO A 491 23.86 -13.75 -12.73
C PRO A 491 23.52 -15.07 -12.03
N GLU A 492 24.08 -15.28 -10.85
CA GLU A 492 23.82 -16.44 -10.01
C GLU A 492 22.80 -16.13 -8.91
N PRO A 493 22.03 -17.12 -8.41
CA PRO A 493 21.23 -16.92 -7.20
C PRO A 493 22.09 -16.41 -6.04
N GLY A 494 21.65 -15.33 -5.40
CA GLY A 494 22.40 -14.60 -4.37
C GLY A 494 23.07 -13.32 -4.87
N ASP A 495 23.33 -13.19 -6.18
CA ASP A 495 23.91 -11.98 -6.75
C ASP A 495 23.00 -10.76 -6.56
N THR A 496 23.61 -9.59 -6.45
CA THR A 496 22.88 -8.32 -6.45
C THR A 496 22.84 -7.76 -7.87
N VAL A 497 21.64 -7.41 -8.33
CA VAL A 497 21.36 -6.79 -9.64
C VAL A 497 20.55 -5.51 -9.45
N ARG A 498 20.41 -4.72 -10.51
CA ARG A 498 19.46 -3.60 -10.56
C ARG A 498 18.24 -3.99 -11.37
N ILE A 499 17.04 -3.75 -10.84
CA ILE A 499 15.79 -3.78 -11.61
C ILE A 499 15.53 -2.37 -12.11
N TYR A 500 15.66 -2.17 -13.41
CA TYR A 500 15.46 -0.89 -14.09
C TYR A 500 14.05 -0.81 -14.67
N PHE A 501 13.37 0.30 -14.37
CA PHE A 501 12.03 0.62 -14.89
C PHE A 501 12.18 1.68 -16.00
N PRO A 502 12.22 1.31 -17.29
CA PRO A 502 12.44 2.25 -18.38
C PRO A 502 11.28 3.22 -18.59
N THR A 503 10.06 2.80 -18.25
CA THR A 503 8.82 3.57 -18.38
C THR A 503 8.07 3.61 -17.05
N HIS A 504 6.89 4.24 -17.03
CA HIS A 504 6.00 4.22 -15.87
C HIS A 504 5.25 2.88 -15.73
N LYS A 505 5.35 1.98 -16.71
CA LYS A 505 4.73 0.65 -16.67
C LYS A 505 5.66 -0.32 -15.96
N GLU A 506 5.17 -0.89 -14.88
CA GLU A 506 5.92 -1.86 -14.08
C GLU A 506 6.32 -3.09 -14.89
N GLU A 507 5.48 -3.52 -15.82
CA GLU A 507 5.73 -4.68 -16.67
C GLU A 507 6.93 -4.53 -17.63
N ASP A 508 7.39 -3.32 -17.91
CA ASP A 508 8.56 -3.06 -18.76
C ASP A 508 9.89 -3.21 -17.99
N ALA A 509 9.84 -3.57 -16.71
CA ALA A 509 11.01 -3.66 -15.85
C ALA A 509 11.99 -4.75 -16.32
N VAL A 510 13.28 -4.41 -16.36
CA VAL A 510 14.37 -5.32 -16.76
C VAL A 510 15.42 -5.42 -15.67
N ALA A 511 15.97 -6.62 -15.48
CA ALA A 511 17.13 -6.82 -14.63
C ALA A 511 18.40 -6.47 -15.42
N ALA A 512 19.29 -5.69 -14.83
CA ALA A 512 20.54 -5.28 -15.46
C ALA A 512 21.65 -5.10 -14.40
N SER A 513 22.90 -5.07 -14.88
CA SER A 513 24.07 -4.65 -14.09
C SER A 513 24.20 -5.34 -12.72
N SER A 514 24.79 -6.55 -12.71
CA SER A 514 25.20 -7.16 -11.44
C SER A 514 26.24 -6.30 -10.74
N VAL A 515 25.95 -5.87 -9.52
CA VAL A 515 26.87 -5.09 -8.69
C VAL A 515 27.43 -6.00 -7.62
N ASN A 516 28.76 -6.19 -7.64
CA ASN A 516 29.39 -6.93 -6.56
C ASN A 516 29.43 -6.05 -5.29
N ARG A 517 28.83 -6.54 -4.22
CA ARG A 517 28.82 -5.89 -2.89
C ARG A 517 29.37 -6.81 -1.80
N ASP A 518 29.92 -7.96 -2.18
CA ASP A 518 30.43 -8.92 -1.23
C ASP A 518 31.90 -8.62 -0.92
N GLU A 519 32.12 -7.97 0.23
CA GLU A 519 33.46 -7.70 0.76
C GLU A 519 34.23 -8.98 1.08
N SER A 520 33.55 -10.14 1.23
CA SER A 520 34.23 -11.41 1.50
C SER A 520 35.13 -11.86 0.35
N LEU A 521 34.92 -11.36 -0.86
CA LEU A 521 35.82 -11.62 -2.00
C LEU A 521 37.19 -10.98 -1.83
N GLN A 522 37.32 -9.92 -1.01
CA GLN A 522 38.61 -9.35 -0.63
C GLN A 522 39.44 -10.30 0.25
N SER A 523 38.79 -11.30 0.86
CA SER A 523 39.47 -12.32 1.67
C SER A 523 39.83 -13.58 0.87
N GLN A 524 39.33 -13.72 -0.35
CA GLN A 524 39.57 -14.89 -1.20
C GLN A 524 40.77 -14.65 -2.12
N GLN A 525 41.95 -15.11 -1.72
CA GLN A 525 43.08 -15.27 -2.65
C GLN A 525 42.71 -16.33 -3.70
N ARG A 526 42.66 -15.94 -4.97
CA ARG A 526 42.55 -16.89 -6.08
C ARG A 526 43.96 -17.18 -6.59
N THR A 527 44.39 -18.43 -6.48
CA THR A 527 45.57 -18.92 -7.20
C THR A 527 45.22 -19.11 -8.68
N ALA A 528 45.00 -18.01 -9.39
CA ALA A 528 44.96 -18.06 -10.85
C ALA A 528 46.34 -18.52 -11.34
N GLY A 529 46.40 -19.77 -11.76
CA GLY A 529 47.50 -20.27 -12.56
C GLY A 529 48.84 -20.57 -11.87
N GLY A 530 48.92 -20.74 -10.55
CA GLY A 530 50.22 -21.02 -9.91
C GLY A 530 51.23 -19.87 -10.03
N ILE A 531 50.75 -18.68 -10.38
CA ILE A 531 51.47 -17.42 -10.24
C ILE A 531 51.34 -17.03 -8.77
N GLY A 532 52.47 -16.86 -8.08
CA GLY A 532 52.50 -16.47 -6.67
C GLY A 532 51.78 -15.13 -6.45
N ASP A 533 51.14 -15.01 -5.28
CA ASP A 533 50.48 -13.79 -4.76
C ASP A 533 49.62 -13.01 -5.76
N ASN A 534 48.55 -13.64 -6.24
CA ASN A 534 47.47 -12.87 -6.86
C ASN A 534 46.65 -12.15 -5.80
N PRO A 535 46.42 -10.83 -5.96
CA PRO A 535 45.57 -10.10 -5.06
C PRO A 535 44.12 -10.61 -5.16
N PRO A 536 43.30 -10.39 -4.13
CA PRO A 536 41.91 -10.79 -4.15
C PRO A 536 41.17 -10.24 -5.39
N PRO A 537 40.18 -10.94 -5.95
CA PRO A 537 39.46 -10.49 -7.14
C PRO A 537 38.92 -9.07 -6.99
N ARG A 538 39.02 -8.28 -8.07
CA ARG A 538 38.48 -6.91 -8.16
C ARG A 538 39.08 -5.91 -7.15
N THR A 539 40.31 -6.14 -6.71
CA THR A 539 41.07 -5.18 -5.88
C THR A 539 42.07 -4.33 -6.68
N ASP A 540 42.50 -4.83 -7.85
CA ASP A 540 43.45 -4.16 -8.74
C ASP A 540 42.78 -3.88 -10.10
N PRO A 541 42.59 -2.60 -10.50
CA PRO A 541 41.93 -2.22 -11.75
C PRO A 541 42.73 -2.55 -13.03
N ASP A 542 44.04 -2.77 -12.91
CA ASP A 542 44.90 -3.16 -14.04
C ASP A 542 44.81 -4.67 -14.34
N ARG A 543 44.20 -5.43 -13.44
CA ARG A 543 44.01 -6.89 -13.56
C ARG A 543 42.54 -7.20 -13.87
N LYS A 544 42.24 -7.42 -15.15
CA LYS A 544 40.87 -7.61 -15.65
C LYS A 544 40.58 -9.10 -15.80
N SER A 545 39.59 -9.60 -15.07
CA SER A 545 39.23 -11.01 -15.03
C SER A 545 37.83 -11.27 -15.57
N PHE A 546 37.71 -12.28 -16.44
CA PHE A 546 36.46 -12.95 -16.77
C PHE A 546 36.49 -14.37 -16.19
N SER A 547 35.66 -14.63 -15.19
CA SER A 547 35.68 -15.89 -14.44
C SER A 547 34.29 -16.36 -14.05
N ASN A 548 34.15 -17.66 -13.76
CA ASN A 548 32.91 -18.24 -13.21
C ASN A 548 33.14 -18.94 -11.86
N LYS A 549 32.04 -19.36 -11.19
CA LYS A 549 32.10 -20.07 -9.91
C LYS A 549 32.84 -21.41 -9.92
N TYR A 550 33.12 -21.96 -11.10
CA TYR A 550 33.82 -23.23 -11.27
C TYR A 550 35.35 -23.06 -11.39
N GLY A 551 35.86 -21.84 -11.15
CA GLY A 551 37.29 -21.55 -11.17
C GLY A 551 37.91 -21.49 -12.57
N LYS A 552 37.09 -21.34 -13.62
CA LYS A 552 37.57 -21.07 -14.98
C LYS A 552 37.77 -19.56 -15.12
N GLU A 553 38.88 -19.17 -15.74
CA GLU A 553 39.27 -17.76 -15.81
C GLU A 553 40.06 -17.43 -17.08
N VAL A 554 39.78 -16.24 -17.62
CA VAL A 554 40.67 -15.51 -18.51
C VAL A 554 41.06 -14.22 -17.79
N LEU A 555 42.35 -14.04 -17.54
CA LEU A 555 42.91 -12.92 -16.78
C LEU A 555 43.87 -12.12 -17.66
N PHE A 556 43.63 -10.82 -17.75
CA PHE A 556 44.48 -9.85 -18.43
C PHE A 556 45.20 -9.02 -17.37
N THR A 557 46.53 -8.91 -17.50
CA THR A 557 47.41 -8.17 -16.58
C THR A 557 48.44 -7.37 -17.39
N PRO A 558 49.16 -6.43 -16.76
CA PRO A 558 50.30 -5.78 -17.41
C PRO A 558 51.38 -6.75 -17.89
N GLU A 559 51.54 -7.92 -17.26
CA GLU A 559 52.59 -8.90 -17.55
C GLU A 559 52.20 -9.93 -18.63
N GLY A 560 50.91 -10.03 -18.97
CA GLY A 560 50.42 -10.99 -19.95
C GLY A 560 48.95 -11.42 -19.80
N ILE A 561 48.61 -12.49 -20.52
CA ILE A 561 47.28 -13.12 -20.57
C ILE A 561 47.37 -14.54 -20.02
N TYR A 562 46.48 -14.86 -19.08
CA TYR A 562 46.42 -16.17 -18.43
C TYR A 562 45.05 -16.81 -18.64
N ILE A 563 45.03 -18.01 -19.23
CA ILE A 563 43.81 -18.80 -19.47
C ILE A 563 43.87 -20.04 -18.59
N THR A 564 42.97 -20.13 -17.61
CA THR A 564 42.95 -21.22 -16.62
C THR A 564 41.68 -22.06 -16.78
N GLY A 565 41.87 -23.36 -17.08
CA GLY A 565 40.79 -24.34 -17.09
C GLY A 565 40.62 -25.06 -15.74
N GLN A 566 41.75 -25.32 -15.07
CA GLN A 566 41.87 -25.84 -13.71
C GLN A 566 43.19 -25.35 -13.10
N ALA A 567 43.12 -24.65 -11.97
CA ALA A 567 44.29 -24.05 -11.32
C ALA A 567 45.42 -25.05 -11.11
N GLY A 568 46.63 -24.68 -11.53
CA GLY A 568 47.86 -25.48 -11.40
C GLY A 568 47.94 -26.74 -12.26
N LYS A 569 46.86 -27.12 -12.97
CA LYS A 569 46.76 -28.42 -13.65
C LYS A 569 46.53 -28.30 -15.15
N ILE A 570 45.72 -27.34 -15.58
CA ILE A 570 45.34 -27.15 -17.00
C ILE A 570 45.27 -25.65 -17.28
N PHE A 571 46.24 -25.13 -18.04
CA PHE A 571 46.34 -23.69 -18.33
C PHE A 571 47.17 -23.36 -19.59
N ILE A 572 47.00 -22.13 -20.08
CA ILE A 572 47.79 -21.51 -21.16
C ILE A 572 48.17 -20.11 -20.72
N TYR A 573 49.47 -19.80 -20.71
CA TYR A 573 50.01 -18.47 -20.39
C TYR A 573 50.70 -17.86 -21.60
N LEU A 574 50.43 -16.57 -21.81
CA LEU A 574 51.08 -15.73 -22.81
C LEU A 574 51.66 -14.56 -22.04
N THR A 575 52.97 -14.56 -21.82
CA THR A 575 53.67 -13.59 -20.97
C THR A 575 54.76 -12.88 -21.76
N ASP A 576 55.06 -11.64 -21.37
CA ASP A 576 56.10 -10.86 -22.02
C ASP A 576 57.51 -11.39 -21.71
N ALA A 577 57.69 -12.00 -20.53
CA ALA A 577 58.98 -12.51 -20.09
C ALA A 577 59.31 -13.91 -20.66
N ASP A 578 58.37 -14.85 -20.56
CA ASP A 578 58.62 -16.27 -20.86
C ASP A 578 57.96 -16.75 -22.17
N GLY A 579 57.24 -15.86 -22.87
CA GLY A 579 56.51 -16.21 -24.08
C GLY A 579 55.27 -17.07 -23.80
N ILE A 580 55.10 -18.17 -24.54
CA ILE A 580 53.90 -19.03 -24.48
C ILE A 580 54.19 -20.33 -23.74
N THR A 581 53.38 -20.63 -22.72
CA THR A 581 53.44 -21.89 -21.96
C THR A 581 52.08 -22.59 -21.98
N ILE A 582 52.06 -23.89 -22.30
CA ILE A 582 50.86 -24.74 -22.29
C ILE A 582 51.11 -25.92 -21.35
N VAL A 583 50.28 -26.07 -20.32
CA VAL A 583 50.41 -27.14 -19.31
C VAL A 583 49.09 -27.88 -19.14
N SER A 584 49.19 -29.20 -19.02
CA SER A 584 48.05 -30.09 -18.78
C SER A 584 48.50 -31.35 -18.03
N GLU A 585 47.79 -31.74 -16.98
CA GLU A 585 47.90 -33.08 -16.34
C GLU A 585 47.24 -34.20 -17.19
N LYS A 586 46.63 -33.85 -18.32
CA LYS A 586 46.02 -34.75 -19.30
C LYS A 586 46.66 -34.55 -20.69
N ASP A 587 46.34 -35.41 -21.64
CA ASP A 587 46.85 -35.34 -23.00
C ASP A 587 46.69 -33.95 -23.65
N ILE A 588 47.75 -33.45 -24.27
CA ILE A 588 47.72 -32.33 -25.20
C ILE A 588 47.72 -32.90 -26.62
N GLN A 589 46.66 -32.64 -27.39
CA GLN A 589 46.53 -33.14 -28.76
C GLN A 589 46.57 -31.99 -29.77
N ILE A 590 47.53 -32.02 -30.70
CA ILE A 590 47.64 -31.08 -31.83
C ILE A 590 47.31 -31.86 -33.11
N LYS A 591 46.26 -31.46 -33.84
CA LYS A 591 45.77 -32.14 -35.04
C LYS A 591 45.57 -31.15 -36.19
N SER A 592 46.02 -31.51 -37.39
CA SER A 592 45.78 -30.76 -38.64
C SER A 592 45.37 -31.74 -39.75
N GLN A 593 44.46 -31.34 -40.64
CA GLN A 593 44.18 -32.08 -41.89
C GLN A 593 45.25 -31.83 -42.96
N GLU A 594 46.06 -30.80 -42.76
CA GLU A 594 47.18 -30.44 -43.62
C GLU A 594 48.49 -30.50 -42.82
N SER A 595 49.44 -29.61 -43.11
CA SER A 595 50.75 -29.61 -42.45
C SER A 595 50.70 -28.95 -41.07
N ILE A 596 51.56 -29.42 -40.16
CA ILE A 596 51.96 -28.71 -38.94
C ILE A 596 53.42 -28.30 -39.13
N LEU A 597 53.69 -26.99 -39.15
CA LEU A 597 55.04 -26.45 -39.31
C LEU A 597 55.56 -25.99 -37.94
N ILE A 598 56.70 -26.52 -37.52
CA ILE A 598 57.41 -26.11 -36.30
C ILE A 598 58.77 -25.58 -36.74
N HIS A 599 59.01 -24.29 -36.48
CA HIS A 599 60.25 -23.59 -36.82
C HIS A 599 60.79 -22.88 -35.59
N ALA A 600 62.09 -22.99 -35.35
CA ALA A 600 62.81 -22.24 -34.32
C ALA A 600 64.17 -21.82 -34.87
N ASP A 601 64.57 -20.57 -34.63
CA ASP A 601 65.89 -20.06 -35.05
C ASP A 601 67.04 -20.70 -34.25
N LYS A 602 66.72 -21.28 -33.09
CA LYS A 602 67.64 -22.00 -32.22
C LYS A 602 67.25 -23.48 -32.23
N ASP A 603 66.72 -23.98 -31.13
CA ASP A 603 66.49 -25.40 -30.92
C ASP A 603 65.01 -25.75 -30.93
N VAL A 604 64.69 -26.91 -31.50
CA VAL A 604 63.42 -27.62 -31.28
C VAL A 604 63.71 -28.83 -30.40
N VAL A 605 63.20 -28.81 -29.17
CA VAL A 605 63.48 -29.85 -28.17
C VAL A 605 62.22 -30.68 -27.90
N PHE A 606 62.34 -32.00 -28.08
CA PHE A 606 61.31 -32.97 -27.69
C PHE A 606 61.83 -33.82 -26.52
N GLN A 607 61.13 -33.80 -25.39
CA GLN A 607 61.47 -34.59 -24.21
C GLN A 607 60.26 -35.40 -23.75
N GLY A 608 60.47 -36.69 -23.52
CA GLY A 608 59.46 -37.61 -22.98
C GLY A 608 60.04 -38.43 -21.83
N GLY A 609 59.25 -38.64 -20.77
CA GLY A 609 59.69 -39.44 -19.61
C GLY A 609 59.72 -40.95 -19.86
N GLU A 610 58.93 -41.43 -20.83
CA GLU A 610 58.80 -42.86 -21.15
C GLU A 610 59.21 -43.19 -22.59
N SER A 611 58.73 -42.43 -23.58
CA SER A 611 59.16 -42.58 -24.98
C SER A 611 58.89 -41.33 -25.80
N VAL A 612 59.61 -41.18 -26.93
CA VAL A 612 59.32 -40.22 -28.00
C VAL A 612 59.13 -41.01 -29.30
N LYS A 613 58.01 -40.79 -30.00
CA LYS A 613 57.62 -41.55 -31.20
C LYS A 613 57.24 -40.59 -32.34
N ILE A 614 57.82 -40.79 -33.51
CA ILE A 614 57.50 -40.08 -34.76
C ILE A 614 57.08 -41.14 -35.79
N ASN A 615 55.84 -41.05 -36.26
CA ASN A 615 55.24 -42.01 -37.19
C ASN A 615 54.86 -41.34 -38.51
N CYS A 616 55.12 -42.00 -39.63
CA CYS A 616 54.66 -41.60 -40.96
C CYS A 616 54.26 -42.86 -41.76
N GLY A 617 52.96 -43.20 -41.78
CA GLY A 617 52.48 -44.44 -42.39
C GLY A 617 53.18 -45.67 -41.78
N PRO A 618 53.85 -46.54 -42.57
CA PRO A 618 54.60 -47.68 -42.05
C PRO A 618 55.97 -47.31 -41.43
N ALA A 619 56.45 -46.08 -41.60
CA ALA A 619 57.74 -45.64 -41.05
C ALA A 619 57.61 -45.14 -39.60
N LEU A 620 58.56 -45.53 -38.75
CA LEU A 620 58.61 -45.21 -37.31
C LEU A 620 60.04 -44.87 -36.88
N ILE A 621 60.17 -43.78 -36.11
CA ILE A 621 61.32 -43.49 -35.26
C ILE A 621 60.84 -43.45 -33.80
N GLN A 622 61.40 -44.30 -32.94
CA GLN A 622 61.04 -44.38 -31.51
C GLN A 622 62.29 -44.39 -30.63
N SER A 623 62.31 -43.55 -29.61
CA SER A 623 63.26 -43.62 -28.49
C SER A 623 62.51 -44.00 -27.21
N GLU A 624 63.08 -44.90 -26.42
CA GLU A 624 62.53 -45.38 -25.15
C GLU A 624 63.40 -44.94 -23.96
N LYS A 625 62.81 -44.91 -22.76
CA LYS A 625 63.49 -44.57 -21.50
C LYS A 625 64.75 -45.38 -21.21
N SER A 626 64.83 -46.60 -21.73
CA SER A 626 65.99 -47.49 -21.62
C SER A 626 67.22 -47.01 -22.42
N GLY A 627 67.05 -46.01 -23.30
CA GLY A 627 68.07 -45.57 -24.26
C GLY A 627 68.01 -46.31 -25.60
N LEU A 628 67.12 -47.29 -25.77
CA LEU A 628 66.94 -47.99 -27.04
C LEU A 628 66.31 -47.07 -28.08
N ILE A 629 66.90 -47.03 -29.28
CA ILE A 629 66.36 -46.32 -30.44
C ILE A 629 65.96 -47.37 -31.48
N THR A 630 64.68 -47.34 -31.89
CA THR A 630 64.11 -48.21 -32.93
C THR A 630 63.76 -47.37 -34.15
N ILE A 631 64.26 -47.78 -35.32
CA ILE A 631 63.94 -47.18 -36.62
C ILE A 631 63.37 -48.29 -37.52
N LYS A 632 62.17 -48.09 -38.07
CA LYS A 632 61.48 -49.05 -38.95
C LYS A 632 60.97 -48.33 -40.20
N GLY A 633 61.04 -49.01 -41.35
CA GLY A 633 60.53 -48.56 -42.65
C GLY A 633 60.73 -49.65 -43.71
N GLU A 634 60.21 -49.44 -44.92
CA GLU A 634 60.37 -50.38 -46.04
C GLU A 634 61.82 -50.52 -46.51
N GLU A 635 62.59 -49.43 -46.45
CA GLU A 635 64.03 -49.38 -46.70
C GLU A 635 64.68 -48.45 -45.67
N VAL A 636 65.60 -48.97 -44.85
CA VAL A 636 66.35 -48.19 -43.84
C VAL A 636 67.81 -48.12 -44.28
N LYS A 637 68.28 -46.92 -44.64
CA LYS A 637 69.69 -46.68 -44.99
C LYS A 637 70.44 -46.18 -43.76
N THR A 638 71.28 -47.03 -43.18
CA THR A 638 72.22 -46.66 -42.11
C THR A 638 73.60 -46.50 -42.74
N ASN A 639 74.16 -45.29 -42.72
CA ASN A 639 75.54 -45.04 -43.12
C ASN A 639 76.48 -45.11 -41.93
#